data_AF-A0A6C2U6M6-F1
#
_entry.id   AF-A0A6C2U6M6-F1
#
_cell.length_a   1.000
_cell.length_b   1.000
_cell.length_c   1.000
_cell.angle_alpha   90.00
_cell.angle_beta   90.00
_cell.angle_gamma   90.00
#
_symmetry.space_group_name_H-M   'P 1'
#
loop_
_entity.id
_entity.type
_entity.pdbx_description
1 polymer ?
#
loop_
_entity_poly.entity_id
_entity_poly.type
_entity_poly.pdbx_seq_one_letter_code
_entity_poly.pdbx_strand_id
1 'polypeptide(L)'
;MKMRGIALFAVLLGMALGTQAAPPIGETIWLKNINTSSYVVIGDDEGTAILVAKDSSNIVSALSFVVEDAGSGNVLLKVESTGNYVLASDDRKTTLVPSGTDTNNTMTHFTWVEDAGTISLISVGDADGKPIVGLTGAAEKLAANLAAADETSAFTYGVVADGLQPPLGLGAVATASQVRLDWNEDLSGELDFYTVYRSTSTPVTPSDTVVGSPTTNTLTDLTVVNGTTYYYAVSATDTSSVETDLSDEVSATPPTGTAVPQNPSALGVPAGVLLDWADDQTGHLDTYTVYRSTSPGVTTGSPVLTNVATSVFVDTDVVVGTPYYYAVTAFGTTSVPQESALSTEVSATPLAAITSTVLYQHIDASVADSVQTNSGGVVATVVDQSTFGNDAVDGDGRSVLWPSTNLFASGLAGFDMGDDYRTLDLFDASGQTNFLDFTSAASGSDGFAILVAFKTRDLGLKINPVISGGPLTMQYFNTGEMKVLLGSAEITQPGLFVEAGDTIVYALNYNALTGETTFWDSKNDLESSTTADVYGNFAGSGPMRLAGTLNDSRIFDGLIGEVKIFSTKLPIDEFLAERNALVQKWAVADSSGFDVWAGNWGVDLGSATDDWDNDGINNLAEYAFAGNPTNGSDDTYTDLITDGGLVYIHPQPKDDTELNYEVQTRDALQYGSWTNEGYTSVSGTYVPAEGDYNYVSNSVPTTAPVKMIRASAEY
;
A
#
# COMPACT_ATOMS: atom_id res chain seq x y z
N MET A 1 -11.46 30.14 -59.14
CA MET A 1 -12.37 30.85 -58.21
C MET A 1 -13.18 29.80 -57.46
N LYS A 2 -12.80 29.49 -56.22
CA LYS A 2 -13.62 28.92 -55.13
C LYS A 2 -12.71 28.88 -53.87
N MET A 3 -13.00 29.77 -52.91
CA MET A 3 -12.42 29.89 -51.55
C MET A 3 -13.22 28.97 -50.61
N ARG A 4 -12.57 28.10 -49.80
CA ARG A 4 -12.09 28.21 -48.39
C ARG A 4 -13.12 27.81 -47.30
N GLY A 5 -12.61 27.05 -46.31
CA GLY A 5 -13.17 26.73 -44.97
C GLY A 5 -13.26 25.21 -44.79
N ILE A 6 -12.38 24.49 -44.08
CA ILE A 6 -11.97 24.51 -42.66
C ILE A 6 -13.17 24.58 -41.69
N ALA A 7 -13.50 23.44 -41.08
CA ALA A 7 -14.19 23.28 -39.81
C ALA A 7 -13.57 22.01 -39.18
N LEU A 8 -12.56 22.13 -38.32
CA LEU A 8 -12.59 22.42 -36.88
C LEU A 8 -13.36 21.36 -36.07
N PHE A 9 -12.58 20.46 -35.46
CA PHE A 9 -12.93 19.64 -34.31
C PHE A 9 -13.57 20.51 -33.22
N ALA A 10 -14.77 20.16 -32.78
CA ALA A 10 -15.36 20.68 -31.55
C ALA A 10 -15.89 19.50 -30.74
N VAL A 11 -15.14 19.17 -29.68
CA VAL A 11 -15.64 18.43 -28.52
C VAL A 11 -16.75 19.29 -27.92
N LEU A 12 -17.99 18.82 -28.03
CA LEU A 12 -19.12 19.38 -27.28
C LEU A 12 -19.70 18.27 -26.43
N LEU A 13 -19.42 18.36 -25.13
CA LEU A 13 -20.08 17.67 -24.04
C LEU A 13 -21.57 18.05 -24.06
N GLY A 14 -22.35 17.36 -24.90
CA GLY A 14 -23.80 17.32 -24.80
C GLY A 14 -24.15 16.08 -24.00
N MET A 15 -24.68 16.26 -22.79
CA MET A 15 -25.52 15.23 -22.18
C MET A 15 -26.60 14.89 -23.20
N ALA A 16 -26.42 13.79 -23.92
CA ALA A 16 -27.47 13.19 -24.70
C ALA A 16 -28.51 12.75 -23.67
N LEU A 17 -29.58 13.54 -23.53
CA LEU A 17 -30.87 12.97 -23.17
C LEU A 17 -31.08 11.84 -24.18
N GLY A 18 -30.88 10.60 -23.74
CA GLY A 18 -30.98 9.42 -24.58
C GLY A 18 -32.28 9.48 -25.35
N THR A 19 -32.19 9.66 -26.66
CA THR A 19 -33.36 9.50 -27.52
C THR A 19 -33.67 8.00 -27.49
N GLN A 20 -34.76 7.64 -26.80
CA GLN A 20 -35.32 6.29 -26.85
C GLN A 20 -35.46 5.88 -28.32
N ALA A 21 -34.73 4.84 -28.75
CA ALA A 21 -34.91 4.30 -30.08
C ALA A 21 -36.25 3.57 -30.16
N ALA A 22 -36.89 3.63 -31.33
CA ALA A 22 -38.17 3.00 -31.55
C ALA A 22 -38.01 1.47 -31.59
N PRO A 23 -38.99 0.70 -31.10
CA PRO A 23 -38.95 -0.76 -31.22
C PRO A 23 -38.81 -1.18 -32.69
N PRO A 24 -38.08 -2.27 -32.99
CA PRO A 24 -37.87 -2.77 -34.35
C PRO A 24 -39.13 -3.49 -34.87
N ILE A 25 -40.22 -2.73 -35.06
CA ILE A 25 -41.51 -3.26 -35.50
C ILE A 25 -41.36 -3.96 -36.85
N GLY A 26 -41.82 -5.21 -36.90
CA GLY A 26 -41.78 -6.07 -38.07
C GLY A 26 -40.52 -6.94 -38.17
N GLU A 27 -39.52 -6.70 -37.33
CA GLU A 27 -38.28 -7.49 -37.31
C GLU A 27 -38.43 -8.73 -36.40
N THR A 28 -37.68 -9.77 -36.74
CA THR A 28 -37.43 -10.90 -35.84
C THR A 28 -36.22 -10.59 -34.98
N ILE A 29 -36.32 -10.77 -33.67
CA ILE A 29 -35.25 -10.50 -32.71
C ILE A 29 -34.99 -11.69 -31.81
N TRP A 30 -33.78 -11.78 -31.26
CA TRP A 30 -33.49 -12.57 -30.06
C TRP A 30 -33.36 -11.65 -28.85
N LEU A 31 -33.48 -12.20 -27.65
CA LEU A 31 -33.29 -11.48 -26.39
C LEU A 31 -32.19 -12.17 -25.57
N LYS A 32 -31.26 -11.38 -25.01
CA LYS A 32 -30.17 -11.84 -24.14
C LYS A 32 -30.19 -11.06 -22.84
N ASN A 33 -30.23 -11.76 -21.70
CA ASN A 33 -30.28 -11.12 -20.40
C ASN A 33 -28.91 -10.50 -20.05
N ILE A 34 -28.88 -9.24 -19.61
CA ILE A 34 -27.60 -8.56 -19.34
C ILE A 34 -26.86 -9.10 -18.11
N ASN A 35 -27.59 -9.62 -17.13
CA ASN A 35 -27.03 -10.04 -15.85
C ASN A 35 -26.45 -11.45 -15.95
N THR A 36 -27.12 -12.34 -16.69
CA THR A 36 -26.68 -13.73 -16.87
C THR A 36 -25.89 -13.96 -18.15
N SER A 37 -25.92 -13.01 -19.10
CA SER A 37 -25.38 -13.18 -20.46
C SER A 37 -25.96 -14.37 -21.24
N SER A 38 -27.15 -14.85 -20.84
CA SER A 38 -27.83 -16.00 -21.46
C SER A 38 -28.95 -15.55 -22.39
N TYR A 39 -29.13 -16.26 -23.51
CA TYR A 39 -30.27 -16.05 -24.41
C TYR A 39 -31.58 -16.60 -23.83
N VAL A 40 -32.70 -15.99 -24.23
CA VAL A 40 -34.05 -16.45 -23.86
C VAL A 40 -34.45 -17.66 -24.68
N VAL A 41 -34.92 -18.73 -24.04
CA VAL A 41 -35.32 -20.01 -24.64
C VAL A 41 -36.66 -20.48 -24.05
N ILE A 42 -37.25 -21.54 -24.62
CA ILE A 42 -38.41 -22.22 -24.02
C ILE A 42 -37.92 -23.25 -22.99
N GLY A 43 -38.33 -23.08 -21.73
CA GLY A 43 -38.16 -24.04 -20.65
C GLY A 43 -39.47 -24.76 -20.31
N ASP A 44 -39.38 -25.73 -19.41
CA ASP A 44 -40.54 -26.46 -18.86
C ASP A 44 -40.62 -26.24 -17.34
N ASP A 45 -41.82 -25.91 -16.86
CA ASP A 45 -42.13 -25.79 -15.44
C ASP A 45 -43.45 -26.51 -15.13
N GLU A 46 -43.35 -27.63 -14.41
CA GLU A 46 -44.51 -28.47 -14.07
C GLU A 46 -45.39 -28.87 -15.27
N GLY A 47 -44.80 -29.03 -16.47
CA GLY A 47 -45.51 -29.38 -17.70
C GLY A 47 -46.08 -28.18 -18.48
N THR A 48 -45.72 -26.96 -18.09
CA THR A 48 -46.07 -25.71 -18.77
C THR A 48 -44.84 -25.12 -19.45
N ALA A 49 -44.95 -24.80 -20.74
CA ALA A 49 -43.91 -24.11 -21.48
C ALA A 49 -43.77 -22.66 -20.95
N ILE A 50 -42.59 -22.33 -20.41
CA ILE A 50 -42.27 -21.00 -19.87
C ILE A 50 -41.06 -20.41 -20.60
N LEU A 51 -40.92 -19.09 -20.60
CA LEU A 51 -39.70 -18.44 -21.08
C LEU A 51 -38.63 -18.42 -19.99
N VAL A 52 -37.43 -18.88 -20.32
CA VAL A 52 -36.29 -18.94 -19.41
C VAL A 52 -35.05 -18.34 -20.07
N ALA A 53 -34.24 -17.60 -19.32
CA ALA A 53 -32.89 -17.20 -19.73
C ALA A 53 -31.90 -18.26 -19.22
N LYS A 54 -31.69 -19.32 -20.01
CA LYS A 54 -30.90 -20.48 -19.62
C LYS A 54 -29.65 -20.65 -20.49
N ASP A 55 -28.56 -20.96 -19.80
CA ASP A 55 -27.24 -21.42 -20.23
C ASP A 55 -27.14 -21.81 -21.72
N SER A 56 -26.90 -20.78 -22.55
CA SER A 56 -26.31 -20.91 -23.87
C SER A 56 -25.66 -19.57 -24.18
N SER A 57 -24.33 -19.54 -24.28
CA SER A 57 -23.62 -18.45 -24.96
C SER A 57 -23.85 -18.50 -26.47
N ASN A 58 -24.48 -19.58 -26.97
CA ASN A 58 -24.76 -19.79 -28.37
C ASN A 58 -26.15 -19.27 -28.73
N ILE A 59 -26.18 -18.28 -29.62
CA ILE A 59 -27.39 -17.70 -30.17
C ILE A 59 -28.27 -18.70 -30.93
N VAL A 60 -27.72 -19.82 -31.42
CA VAL A 60 -28.46 -20.86 -32.15
C VAL A 60 -29.60 -21.47 -31.34
N SER A 61 -29.47 -21.51 -30.01
CA SER A 61 -30.54 -22.01 -29.13
C SER A 61 -31.52 -20.92 -28.69
N ALA A 62 -31.28 -19.66 -29.04
CA ALA A 62 -32.14 -18.55 -28.68
C ALA A 62 -33.52 -18.67 -29.33
N LEU A 63 -34.54 -18.19 -28.63
CA LEU A 63 -35.87 -18.06 -29.17
C LEU A 63 -35.97 -16.76 -29.99
N SER A 64 -36.46 -16.90 -31.21
CA SER A 64 -36.78 -15.78 -32.09
C SER A 64 -38.17 -15.21 -31.81
N PHE A 65 -38.27 -13.89 -31.72
CA PHE A 65 -39.50 -13.14 -31.48
C PHE A 65 -39.75 -12.16 -32.62
N VAL A 66 -40.88 -12.26 -33.29
CA VAL A 66 -41.37 -11.21 -34.18
C VAL A 66 -41.94 -10.09 -33.32
N VAL A 67 -41.46 -8.86 -33.51
CA VAL A 67 -41.98 -7.68 -32.81
C VAL A 67 -43.11 -7.07 -33.63
N GLU A 68 -44.34 -7.11 -33.12
CA GLU A 68 -45.51 -6.51 -33.78
C GLU A 68 -45.98 -5.25 -33.05
N ASP A 69 -46.56 -4.28 -33.78
CA ASP A 69 -47.12 -3.06 -33.20
C ASP A 69 -48.46 -3.35 -32.51
N ALA A 70 -48.55 -3.03 -31.23
CA ALA A 70 -49.76 -3.20 -30.41
C ALA A 70 -50.54 -1.88 -30.25
N GLY A 71 -50.04 -0.78 -30.81
CA GLY A 71 -50.59 0.56 -30.67
C GLY A 71 -50.26 1.23 -29.33
N SER A 72 -50.46 2.54 -29.27
CA SER A 72 -50.21 3.38 -28.08
C SER A 72 -48.78 3.29 -27.51
N GLY A 73 -47.80 2.95 -28.35
CA GLY A 73 -46.39 2.81 -27.95
C GLY A 73 -46.03 1.45 -27.34
N ASN A 74 -46.93 0.46 -27.41
CA ASN A 74 -46.68 -0.90 -26.94
C ASN A 74 -46.40 -1.86 -28.11
N VAL A 75 -45.73 -2.96 -27.81
CA VAL A 75 -45.40 -4.04 -28.73
C VAL A 75 -46.00 -5.37 -28.30
N LEU A 76 -46.20 -6.26 -29.26
CA LEU A 76 -46.45 -7.68 -29.03
C LEU A 76 -45.17 -8.44 -29.37
N LEU A 77 -44.80 -9.41 -28.54
CA LEU A 77 -43.74 -10.36 -28.88
C LEU A 77 -44.39 -11.68 -29.27
N LYS A 78 -44.09 -12.13 -30.48
CA LYS A 78 -44.61 -13.38 -31.02
C LYS A 78 -43.47 -14.35 -31.26
N VAL A 79 -43.53 -15.50 -30.63
CA VAL A 79 -42.53 -16.55 -30.80
C VAL A 79 -42.64 -17.10 -32.22
N GLU A 80 -41.58 -16.93 -33.02
CA GLU A 80 -41.57 -17.27 -34.45
C GLU A 80 -41.88 -18.75 -34.68
N SER A 81 -41.26 -19.64 -33.91
CA SER A 81 -41.38 -21.10 -34.09
C SER A 81 -42.76 -21.67 -33.77
N THR A 82 -43.54 -21.01 -32.91
CA THR A 82 -44.87 -21.48 -32.48
C THR A 82 -46.01 -20.62 -33.02
N GLY A 83 -45.72 -19.39 -33.41
CA GLY A 83 -46.72 -18.37 -33.76
C GLY A 83 -47.51 -17.82 -32.57
N ASN A 84 -47.20 -18.25 -31.35
CA ASN A 84 -47.89 -17.81 -30.14
C ASN A 84 -47.29 -16.49 -29.61
N TYR A 85 -48.15 -15.62 -29.11
CA TYR A 85 -47.75 -14.43 -28.38
C TYR A 85 -47.29 -14.77 -26.97
N VAL A 86 -46.30 -14.01 -26.52
CA VAL A 86 -45.83 -14.02 -25.15
C VAL A 86 -46.91 -13.42 -24.26
N LEU A 87 -47.37 -14.20 -23.29
CA LEU A 87 -48.34 -13.83 -22.27
C LEU A 87 -47.68 -13.86 -20.89
N ALA A 88 -48.19 -13.07 -19.96
CA ALA A 88 -48.07 -13.38 -18.54
C ALA A 88 -49.14 -14.42 -18.13
N SER A 89 -48.78 -15.48 -17.38
CA SER A 89 -49.75 -16.51 -16.97
C SER A 89 -50.83 -15.98 -16.00
N ASP A 90 -52.10 -16.35 -16.25
CA ASP A 90 -53.27 -15.96 -15.44
C ASP A 90 -53.28 -16.57 -14.02
N ASP A 91 -52.66 -17.73 -13.82
CA ASP A 91 -52.79 -18.52 -12.58
C ASP A 91 -51.74 -18.18 -11.50
N ARG A 92 -50.67 -17.47 -11.86
CA ARG A 92 -49.62 -17.06 -10.91
C ARG A 92 -49.10 -15.65 -11.12
N LYS A 93 -49.47 -14.94 -12.20
CA LYS A 93 -48.98 -13.60 -12.56
C LYS A 93 -47.44 -13.49 -12.65
N THR A 94 -46.64 -14.51 -12.33
CA THR A 94 -45.19 -14.44 -12.11
C THR A 94 -44.35 -15.12 -13.19
N THR A 95 -44.89 -15.54 -14.33
CA THR A 95 -44.12 -16.20 -15.41
C THR A 95 -44.60 -15.77 -16.79
N LEU A 96 -43.66 -15.68 -17.74
CA LEU A 96 -43.95 -15.47 -19.16
C LEU A 96 -44.10 -16.82 -19.89
N VAL A 97 -45.16 -16.96 -20.68
CA VAL A 97 -45.53 -18.19 -21.41
C VAL A 97 -45.83 -17.89 -22.88
N PRO A 98 -45.35 -18.70 -23.85
CA PRO A 98 -45.68 -18.54 -25.26
C PRO A 98 -46.96 -19.30 -25.63
N SER A 99 -48.10 -18.89 -25.09
CA SER A 99 -49.35 -19.69 -25.13
C SER A 99 -50.56 -18.98 -25.76
N GLY A 100 -50.43 -17.71 -26.17
CA GLY A 100 -51.58 -16.90 -26.56
C GLY A 100 -51.72 -16.74 -28.06
N THR A 101 -52.95 -16.83 -28.58
CA THR A 101 -53.27 -16.32 -29.92
C THR A 101 -54.07 -15.02 -29.88
N ASP A 102 -54.48 -14.59 -28.68
CA ASP A 102 -55.33 -13.40 -28.49
C ASP A 102 -54.48 -12.14 -28.34
N THR A 103 -54.54 -11.29 -29.36
CA THR A 103 -53.87 -9.99 -29.39
C THR A 103 -54.63 -8.91 -28.64
N ASN A 104 -55.86 -9.16 -28.16
CA ASN A 104 -56.64 -8.18 -27.39
C ASN A 104 -56.43 -8.30 -25.87
N ASN A 105 -55.68 -9.30 -25.40
CA ASN A 105 -55.36 -9.44 -23.99
C ASN A 105 -54.33 -8.38 -23.59
N THR A 106 -54.63 -7.55 -22.57
CA THR A 106 -53.70 -6.49 -22.12
C THR A 106 -52.37 -7.05 -21.60
N MET A 107 -52.34 -8.32 -21.16
CA MET A 107 -51.12 -8.99 -20.70
C MET A 107 -50.15 -9.40 -21.82
N THR A 108 -50.57 -9.40 -23.10
CA THR A 108 -49.66 -9.63 -24.24
C THR A 108 -48.95 -8.38 -24.73
N HIS A 109 -49.37 -7.20 -24.26
CA HIS A 109 -48.80 -5.92 -24.68
C HIS A 109 -47.65 -5.53 -23.74
N PHE A 110 -46.53 -5.12 -24.33
CA PHE A 110 -45.35 -4.70 -23.60
C PHE A 110 -44.96 -3.26 -23.97
N THR A 111 -44.67 -2.42 -23.00
CA THR A 111 -43.99 -1.15 -23.25
C THR A 111 -42.50 -1.43 -23.50
N TRP A 112 -41.98 -0.94 -24.63
CA TRP A 112 -40.57 -1.04 -25.01
C TRP A 112 -39.82 0.19 -24.51
N VAL A 113 -38.88 0.00 -23.60
CA VAL A 113 -38.03 1.07 -23.08
C VAL A 113 -36.58 0.75 -23.41
N GLU A 114 -35.99 1.47 -24.36
CA GLU A 114 -34.59 1.31 -24.75
C GLU A 114 -33.71 2.42 -24.18
N ASP A 115 -32.59 2.01 -23.59
CA ASP A 115 -31.49 2.87 -23.16
C ASP A 115 -30.16 2.23 -23.56
N ALA A 116 -29.40 2.89 -24.46
CA ALA A 116 -28.08 2.48 -24.93
C ALA A 116 -27.95 0.99 -25.35
N GLY A 117 -28.91 0.46 -26.12
CA GLY A 117 -28.91 -0.94 -26.61
C GLY A 117 -29.43 -1.97 -25.60
N THR A 118 -29.83 -1.50 -24.41
CA THR A 118 -30.51 -2.29 -23.40
C THR A 118 -32.00 -1.99 -23.42
N ILE A 119 -32.84 -3.02 -23.44
CA ILE A 119 -34.29 -2.92 -23.42
C ILE A 119 -34.87 -3.44 -22.11
N SER A 120 -35.88 -2.73 -21.61
CA SER A 120 -36.77 -3.20 -20.55
C SER A 120 -38.15 -3.40 -21.17
N LEU A 121 -38.67 -4.63 -21.06
CA LEU A 121 -39.99 -5.01 -21.56
C LEU A 121 -40.98 -4.99 -20.41
N ILE A 122 -41.96 -4.11 -20.44
CA ILE A 122 -42.90 -3.93 -19.32
C ILE A 122 -44.29 -4.40 -19.75
N SER A 123 -44.81 -5.48 -19.17
CA SER A 123 -46.21 -5.89 -19.44
C SER A 123 -47.19 -4.80 -18.98
N VAL A 124 -48.21 -4.52 -19.80
CA VAL A 124 -49.13 -3.38 -19.59
C VAL A 124 -50.17 -3.63 -18.49
N GLY A 125 -50.36 -4.88 -18.04
CA GLY A 125 -51.18 -5.19 -16.86
C GLY A 125 -52.68 -4.89 -16.99
N ASP A 126 -53.50 -5.42 -16.09
CA ASP A 126 -54.75 -4.79 -15.67
C ASP A 126 -54.48 -3.87 -14.45
N ALA A 127 -55.51 -3.15 -13.96
CA ALA A 127 -55.48 -1.86 -13.25
C ALA A 127 -54.58 -1.65 -11.98
N ASP A 128 -53.66 -2.55 -11.65
CA ASP A 128 -52.75 -2.45 -10.48
C ASP A 128 -51.34 -1.89 -10.81
N GLY A 129 -51.09 -1.45 -12.05
CA GLY A 129 -50.20 -0.32 -12.37
C GLY A 129 -48.80 -0.25 -11.71
N LYS A 130 -47.98 -1.30 -11.78
CA LYS A 130 -46.52 -1.19 -11.61
C LYS A 130 -45.74 -2.05 -12.63
N PRO A 131 -44.64 -1.52 -13.23
CA PRO A 131 -43.84 -2.16 -14.27
C PRO A 131 -42.74 -3.12 -13.73
N ILE A 132 -42.54 -4.30 -14.34
CA ILE A 132 -41.80 -5.42 -13.72
C ILE A 132 -41.16 -6.36 -14.78
N VAL A 133 -39.86 -6.66 -14.65
CA VAL A 133 -39.28 -7.98 -15.01
C VAL A 133 -38.14 -8.22 -14.01
N GLY A 134 -38.12 -9.27 -13.21
CA GLY A 134 -37.03 -9.53 -12.25
C GLY A 134 -36.92 -11.02 -11.94
N LEU A 135 -35.70 -11.52 -11.71
CA LEU A 135 -35.44 -12.92 -11.36
C LEU A 135 -35.57 -13.09 -9.84
N THR A 136 -36.56 -13.82 -9.34
CA THR A 136 -36.50 -14.31 -7.95
C THR A 136 -37.03 -15.74 -7.82
N GLY A 137 -36.11 -16.65 -7.50
CA GLY A 137 -36.40 -18.06 -7.19
C GLY A 137 -36.07 -19.02 -8.34
N ALA A 138 -34.85 -19.56 -8.32
CA ALA A 138 -34.21 -20.45 -9.32
C ALA A 138 -33.83 -19.77 -10.65
N ALA A 139 -32.70 -19.04 -10.63
CA ALA A 139 -31.74 -18.57 -11.64
C ALA A 139 -32.07 -18.42 -13.17
N GLU A 140 -33.23 -18.83 -13.69
CA GLU A 140 -33.45 -18.99 -15.13
C GLU A 140 -34.84 -18.53 -15.59
N LYS A 141 -35.85 -18.36 -14.74
CA LYS A 141 -37.25 -18.09 -15.17
C LYS A 141 -37.58 -16.60 -15.32
N LEU A 142 -38.17 -16.20 -16.45
CA LEU A 142 -38.63 -14.81 -16.64
C LEU A 142 -40.00 -14.58 -16.00
N ALA A 143 -40.09 -13.58 -15.10
CA ALA A 143 -41.30 -13.30 -14.32
C ALA A 143 -42.06 -12.05 -14.77
N ALA A 144 -43.39 -12.11 -14.67
CA ALA A 144 -44.32 -11.02 -15.04
C ALA A 144 -44.89 -10.22 -13.85
N ASN A 145 -44.65 -10.61 -12.58
CA ASN A 145 -45.16 -9.92 -11.38
C ASN A 145 -44.24 -10.15 -10.16
N LEU A 146 -43.77 -9.07 -9.55
CA LEU A 146 -42.89 -9.00 -8.38
C LEU A 146 -43.22 -7.76 -7.54
N ALA A 147 -43.15 -7.90 -6.22
CA ALA A 147 -43.69 -6.94 -5.25
C ALA A 147 -42.81 -5.69 -4.99
N ALA A 148 -41.61 -5.60 -5.58
CA ALA A 148 -40.65 -4.52 -5.34
C ALA A 148 -40.21 -3.85 -6.66
N ALA A 149 -40.05 -2.52 -6.65
CA ALA A 149 -39.88 -1.69 -7.85
C ALA A 149 -38.44 -1.63 -8.40
N ASP A 150 -37.47 -2.25 -7.72
CA ASP A 150 -36.03 -2.07 -8.01
C ASP A 150 -35.40 -3.26 -8.75
N GLU A 151 -36.21 -4.24 -9.19
CA GLU A 151 -35.76 -5.40 -9.97
C GLU A 151 -36.27 -5.27 -11.41
N THR A 152 -35.51 -4.60 -12.29
CA THR A 152 -35.74 -4.57 -13.74
C THR A 152 -34.80 -5.52 -14.47
N SER A 153 -35.32 -6.37 -15.34
CA SER A 153 -34.55 -7.29 -16.17
C SER A 153 -34.35 -6.58 -17.48
N ALA A 154 -33.12 -6.11 -17.62
CA ALA A 154 -32.63 -5.54 -18.83
C ALA A 154 -32.19 -6.68 -19.77
N PHE A 155 -32.53 -6.53 -21.04
CA PHE A 155 -32.07 -7.40 -22.10
C PHE A 155 -31.30 -6.59 -23.12
N THR A 156 -30.30 -7.17 -23.76
CA THR A 156 -29.92 -6.72 -25.10
C THR A 156 -30.73 -7.51 -26.12
N TYR A 157 -31.02 -6.90 -27.25
CA TYR A 157 -31.61 -7.60 -28.39
C TYR A 157 -30.70 -7.48 -29.60
N GLY A 158 -30.87 -8.40 -30.54
CA GLY A 158 -30.34 -8.24 -31.89
C GLY A 158 -31.40 -8.66 -32.88
N VAL A 159 -31.40 -8.00 -34.03
CA VAL A 159 -32.24 -8.39 -35.17
C VAL A 159 -31.64 -9.65 -35.77
N VAL A 160 -32.47 -10.69 -35.88
CA VAL A 160 -32.16 -11.88 -36.68
C VAL A 160 -32.23 -11.43 -38.12
N ALA A 161 -31.07 -11.27 -38.75
CA ALA A 161 -30.99 -10.94 -40.17
C ALA A 161 -31.60 -12.07 -41.00
N ASP A 162 -32.17 -11.74 -42.16
CA ASP A 162 -32.64 -12.70 -43.16
C ASP A 162 -31.40 -13.35 -43.83
N GLY A 163 -30.73 -14.25 -43.09
CA GLY A 163 -29.55 -14.99 -43.50
C GLY A 163 -28.19 -14.47 -42.97
N LEU A 164 -27.19 -15.36 -42.98
CA LEU A 164 -25.80 -15.06 -42.65
C LEU A 164 -25.22 -13.91 -43.49
N GLN A 165 -24.58 -12.93 -42.85
CA GLN A 165 -24.01 -11.74 -43.51
C GLN A 165 -22.46 -11.74 -43.51
N PRO A 166 -21.81 -10.96 -44.39
CA PRO A 166 -20.39 -10.68 -44.29
C PRO A 166 -20.01 -10.14 -42.90
N PRO A 167 -18.89 -10.59 -42.30
CA PRO A 167 -18.40 -10.06 -41.02
C PRO A 167 -18.14 -8.54 -41.08
N LEU A 168 -18.45 -7.85 -39.98
CA LEU A 168 -18.26 -6.40 -39.83
C LEU A 168 -17.29 -6.08 -38.70
N GLY A 169 -16.71 -4.87 -38.73
CA GLY A 169 -15.88 -4.38 -37.62
C GLY A 169 -14.53 -5.07 -37.50
N LEU A 170 -14.00 -5.67 -38.57
CA LEU A 170 -12.69 -6.28 -38.57
C LEU A 170 -11.61 -5.26 -38.15
N GLY A 171 -10.81 -5.63 -37.16
CA GLY A 171 -9.64 -4.91 -36.68
C GLY A 171 -8.40 -5.80 -36.71
N ALA A 172 -7.22 -5.19 -36.89
CA ALA A 172 -5.95 -5.88 -36.88
C ALA A 172 -4.92 -5.17 -36.00
N VAL A 173 -4.29 -5.92 -35.10
CA VAL A 173 -3.20 -5.44 -34.24
C VAL A 173 -1.97 -6.30 -34.50
N ALA A 174 -0.93 -5.68 -35.06
CA ALA A 174 0.34 -6.35 -35.30
C ALA A 174 1.25 -6.28 -34.05
N THR A 175 1.86 -7.40 -33.70
CA THR A 175 3.01 -7.48 -32.79
C THR A 175 4.14 -8.23 -33.50
N ALA A 176 5.31 -8.45 -32.89
CA ALA A 176 6.39 -9.14 -33.59
C ALA A 176 5.98 -10.58 -33.94
N SER A 177 6.20 -10.98 -35.19
CA SER A 177 5.89 -12.30 -35.75
C SER A 177 4.42 -12.73 -35.65
N GLN A 178 3.48 -11.82 -35.34
CA GLN A 178 2.06 -12.14 -35.37
C GLN A 178 1.14 -10.95 -35.66
N VAL A 179 -0.07 -11.23 -36.15
CA VAL A 179 -1.17 -10.26 -36.24
C VAL A 179 -2.40 -10.85 -35.58
N ARG A 180 -2.93 -10.15 -34.56
CA ARG A 180 -4.21 -10.50 -33.93
C ARG A 180 -5.35 -9.78 -34.67
N LEU A 181 -6.37 -10.56 -35.01
CA LEU A 181 -7.58 -10.13 -35.71
C LEU A 181 -8.78 -10.35 -34.80
N ASP A 182 -9.71 -9.41 -34.85
CA ASP A 182 -10.97 -9.41 -34.09
C ASP A 182 -12.04 -8.74 -34.95
N TRP A 183 -13.28 -9.25 -34.91
CA TRP A 183 -14.42 -8.68 -35.63
C TRP A 183 -15.71 -8.87 -34.83
N ASN A 184 -16.81 -8.28 -35.28
CA ASN A 184 -18.09 -8.45 -34.61
C ASN A 184 -18.59 -9.90 -34.73
N GLU A 185 -19.10 -10.45 -33.63
CA GLU A 185 -19.74 -11.77 -33.61
C GLU A 185 -20.98 -11.80 -34.52
N ASP A 186 -21.13 -12.88 -35.29
CA ASP A 186 -22.35 -13.15 -36.05
C ASP A 186 -23.50 -13.55 -35.12
N LEU A 187 -24.69 -13.01 -35.40
CA LEU A 187 -25.88 -13.17 -34.58
C LEU A 187 -27.07 -13.76 -35.35
N SER A 188 -26.81 -14.37 -36.51
CA SER A 188 -27.86 -14.99 -37.34
C SER A 188 -28.30 -16.36 -36.81
N GLY A 189 -27.40 -17.07 -36.11
CA GLY A 189 -27.60 -18.48 -35.75
C GLY A 189 -27.37 -19.45 -36.91
N GLU A 190 -26.91 -18.96 -38.07
CA GLU A 190 -26.65 -19.79 -39.25
C GLU A 190 -25.17 -20.14 -39.43
N LEU A 191 -24.28 -19.44 -38.73
CA LEU A 191 -22.82 -19.59 -38.83
C LEU A 191 -22.34 -21.01 -38.47
N ASP A 192 -21.56 -21.59 -39.38
CA ASP A 192 -20.73 -22.78 -39.12
C ASP A 192 -19.29 -22.35 -38.72
N PHE A 193 -18.61 -21.58 -39.57
CA PHE A 193 -17.27 -21.04 -39.30
C PHE A 193 -16.99 -19.77 -40.13
N TYR A 194 -15.95 -19.02 -39.75
CA TYR A 194 -15.39 -17.94 -40.55
C TYR A 194 -14.21 -18.44 -41.38
N THR A 195 -13.88 -17.75 -42.48
CA THR A 195 -12.61 -17.95 -43.20
C THR A 195 -11.84 -16.65 -43.23
N VAL A 196 -10.60 -16.67 -42.72
CA VAL A 196 -9.71 -15.51 -42.69
C VAL A 196 -8.73 -15.57 -43.85
N TYR A 197 -8.80 -14.59 -44.73
CA TYR A 197 -7.94 -14.44 -45.90
C TYR A 197 -6.86 -13.39 -45.64
N ARG A 198 -5.67 -13.63 -46.20
CA ARG A 198 -4.53 -12.72 -46.12
C ARG A 198 -3.81 -12.58 -47.44
N SER A 199 -3.50 -11.33 -47.78
CA SER A 199 -2.65 -10.98 -48.91
C SER A 199 -1.52 -10.02 -48.52
N THR A 200 -0.54 -9.85 -49.40
CA THR A 200 0.49 -8.79 -49.31
C THR A 200 0.18 -7.62 -50.25
N SER A 201 -1.00 -7.66 -50.89
CA SER A 201 -1.51 -6.64 -51.79
C SER A 201 -3.01 -6.45 -51.60
N THR A 202 -3.50 -5.23 -51.80
CA THR A 202 -4.94 -4.92 -51.85
C THR A 202 -5.47 -5.03 -53.30
N PRO A 203 -6.74 -5.45 -53.51
CA PRO A 203 -7.68 -5.94 -52.51
C PRO A 203 -7.44 -7.41 -52.14
N VAL A 204 -7.81 -7.80 -50.92
CA VAL A 204 -7.91 -9.21 -50.52
C VAL A 204 -9.06 -9.88 -51.27
N THR A 205 -8.85 -11.12 -51.72
CA THR A 205 -9.81 -11.93 -52.49
C THR A 205 -9.91 -13.35 -51.91
N PRO A 206 -10.99 -14.10 -52.20
CA PRO A 206 -11.10 -15.51 -51.80
C PRO A 206 -10.04 -16.44 -52.42
N SER A 207 -9.19 -15.93 -53.33
CA SER A 207 -8.07 -16.68 -53.91
C SER A 207 -6.74 -16.47 -53.17
N ASP A 208 -6.71 -15.56 -52.19
CA ASP A 208 -5.55 -15.29 -51.35
C ASP A 208 -5.33 -16.38 -50.28
N THR A 209 -4.30 -16.20 -49.45
CA THR A 209 -3.93 -17.22 -48.46
C THR A 209 -4.98 -17.32 -47.36
N VAL A 210 -5.54 -18.50 -47.16
CA VAL A 210 -6.37 -18.79 -45.97
C VAL A 210 -5.44 -18.99 -44.76
N VAL A 211 -5.59 -18.12 -43.76
CA VAL A 211 -4.81 -18.16 -42.52
C VAL A 211 -5.42 -19.14 -41.52
N GLY A 212 -6.74 -19.23 -41.50
CA GLY A 212 -7.47 -20.20 -40.69
C GLY A 212 -8.98 -20.04 -40.81
N SER A 213 -9.68 -20.99 -40.20
CA SER A 213 -11.15 -21.04 -40.22
C SER A 213 -11.71 -21.17 -38.80
N PRO A 214 -11.71 -20.07 -38.00
CA PRO A 214 -12.19 -20.12 -36.63
C PRO A 214 -13.72 -20.21 -36.57
N THR A 215 -14.25 -20.82 -35.52
CA THR A 215 -15.69 -20.77 -35.19
C THR A 215 -16.03 -19.60 -34.26
N THR A 216 -15.04 -18.81 -33.86
CA THR A 216 -15.17 -17.61 -33.04
C THR A 216 -14.72 -16.38 -33.81
N ASN A 217 -15.06 -15.19 -33.32
CA ASN A 217 -14.82 -13.90 -33.96
C ASN A 217 -13.39 -13.35 -33.82
N THR A 218 -12.41 -14.23 -33.57
CA THR A 218 -11.00 -13.85 -33.38
C THR A 218 -10.05 -14.85 -34.03
N LEU A 219 -8.91 -14.36 -34.52
CA LEU A 219 -7.82 -15.20 -35.02
C LEU A 219 -6.47 -14.53 -34.78
N THR A 220 -5.43 -15.30 -34.46
CA THR A 220 -4.04 -14.81 -34.42
C THR A 220 -3.23 -15.47 -35.53
N ASP A 221 -2.75 -14.67 -36.47
CA ASP A 221 -1.86 -15.11 -37.54
C ASP A 221 -0.41 -15.11 -37.06
N LEU A 222 0.14 -16.31 -36.80
CA LEU A 222 1.52 -16.52 -36.35
C LEU A 222 2.52 -16.73 -37.51
N THR A 223 2.06 -16.59 -38.76
CA THR A 223 2.87 -16.95 -39.95
C THR A 223 3.40 -15.72 -40.71
N VAL A 224 3.24 -14.53 -40.12
CA VAL A 224 3.66 -13.25 -40.68
C VAL A 224 5.15 -13.00 -40.52
N VAL A 225 5.71 -12.20 -41.41
CA VAL A 225 7.10 -11.75 -41.38
C VAL A 225 7.16 -10.28 -40.97
N ASN A 226 8.04 -10.00 -40.01
CA ASN A 226 8.37 -8.65 -39.57
C ASN A 226 8.76 -7.73 -40.74
N GLY A 227 8.20 -6.51 -40.73
CA GLY A 227 8.35 -5.49 -41.77
C GLY A 227 7.48 -5.66 -43.00
N THR A 228 6.73 -6.75 -43.12
CA THR A 228 5.83 -6.98 -44.25
C THR A 228 4.44 -6.50 -43.90
N THR A 229 3.87 -5.61 -44.72
CA THR A 229 2.45 -5.23 -44.58
C THR A 229 1.57 -6.34 -45.12
N TYR A 230 0.64 -6.80 -44.28
CA TYR A 230 -0.37 -7.78 -44.63
C TYR A 230 -1.75 -7.13 -44.63
N TYR A 231 -2.59 -7.56 -45.56
CA TYR A 231 -3.99 -7.17 -45.68
C TYR A 231 -4.86 -8.38 -45.35
N TYR A 232 -5.90 -8.18 -44.55
CA TYR A 232 -6.79 -9.23 -44.07
C TYR A 232 -8.25 -8.91 -44.39
N ALA A 233 -9.01 -9.93 -44.76
CA ALA A 233 -10.46 -9.89 -44.88
C ALA A 233 -11.04 -11.22 -44.38
N VAL A 234 -12.28 -11.20 -43.90
CA VAL A 234 -12.94 -12.37 -43.31
C VAL A 234 -14.29 -12.59 -43.98
N SER A 235 -14.63 -13.84 -44.30
CA SER A 235 -15.99 -14.25 -44.69
C SER A 235 -16.61 -15.13 -43.60
N ALA A 236 -17.92 -15.34 -43.68
CA ALA A 236 -18.65 -16.29 -42.86
C ALA A 236 -19.23 -17.40 -43.74
N THR A 237 -19.29 -18.63 -43.24
CA THR A 237 -19.92 -19.77 -43.93
C THR A 237 -21.03 -20.34 -43.07
N ASP A 238 -22.19 -20.59 -43.67
CA ASP A 238 -23.36 -21.14 -42.98
C ASP A 238 -23.30 -22.67 -42.83
N THR A 239 -24.22 -23.23 -42.03
CA THR A 239 -24.36 -24.69 -41.85
C THR A 239 -24.78 -25.46 -43.11
N SER A 240 -25.19 -24.75 -44.18
CA SER A 240 -25.45 -25.29 -45.52
C SER A 240 -24.25 -25.17 -46.47
N SER A 241 -23.09 -24.74 -45.95
CA SER A 241 -21.84 -24.53 -46.68
C SER A 241 -21.91 -23.43 -47.75
N VAL A 242 -22.72 -22.39 -47.52
CA VAL A 242 -22.76 -21.17 -48.33
C VAL A 242 -21.90 -20.10 -47.66
N GLU A 243 -20.93 -19.57 -48.42
CA GLU A 243 -20.03 -18.52 -47.95
C GLU A 243 -20.56 -17.13 -48.34
N THR A 244 -20.43 -16.17 -47.43
CA THR A 244 -20.79 -14.76 -47.64
C THR A 244 -19.72 -14.01 -48.42
N ASP A 245 -20.01 -12.77 -48.83
CA ASP A 245 -18.98 -11.86 -49.32
C ASP A 245 -17.93 -11.56 -48.21
N LEU A 246 -16.74 -11.10 -48.61
CA LEU A 246 -15.70 -10.69 -47.66
C LEU A 246 -16.09 -9.41 -46.89
N SER A 247 -15.60 -9.32 -45.66
CA SER A 247 -15.60 -8.08 -44.86
C SER A 247 -14.81 -6.96 -45.55
N ASP A 248 -14.96 -5.74 -45.04
CA ASP A 248 -13.99 -4.68 -45.31
C ASP A 248 -12.58 -5.15 -44.93
N GLU A 249 -11.58 -4.81 -45.75
CA GLU A 249 -10.20 -5.20 -45.50
C GLU A 249 -9.52 -4.29 -44.45
N VAL A 250 -8.63 -4.87 -43.66
CA VAL A 250 -7.71 -4.13 -42.78
C VAL A 250 -6.27 -4.48 -43.09
N SER A 251 -5.33 -3.65 -42.65
CA SER A 251 -3.90 -3.92 -42.82
C SER A 251 -3.14 -3.82 -41.51
N ALA A 252 -2.07 -4.61 -41.41
CA ALA A 252 -1.18 -4.63 -40.25
C ALA A 252 0.26 -4.90 -40.70
N THR A 253 1.24 -4.28 -40.04
CA THR A 253 2.67 -4.48 -40.35
C THR A 253 3.41 -4.84 -39.06
N PRO A 254 3.80 -6.11 -38.87
CA PRO A 254 4.65 -6.52 -37.75
C PRO A 254 5.98 -5.74 -37.74
N PRO A 255 6.51 -5.30 -36.58
CA PRO A 255 7.70 -4.43 -36.50
C PRO A 255 9.00 -5.16 -36.88
N THR A 256 9.98 -4.46 -37.47
CA THR A 256 11.23 -5.04 -38.04
C THR A 256 12.36 -5.33 -37.05
N GLY A 257 12.31 -4.85 -35.80
CA GLY A 257 13.41 -5.01 -34.85
C GLY A 257 12.98 -4.74 -33.40
N THR A 258 13.90 -4.99 -32.47
CA THR A 258 13.70 -4.71 -31.05
C THR A 258 13.51 -3.20 -30.84
N ALA A 259 12.54 -2.82 -30.00
CA ALA A 259 12.32 -1.42 -29.69
C ALA A 259 13.57 -0.82 -29.03
N VAL A 260 13.91 0.41 -29.43
CA VAL A 260 14.98 1.17 -28.76
C VAL A 260 14.46 1.56 -27.37
N PRO A 261 15.23 1.36 -26.28
CA PRO A 261 14.85 1.85 -24.95
C PRO A 261 14.56 3.35 -24.98
N GLN A 262 13.43 3.75 -24.42
CA GLN A 262 12.95 5.15 -24.44
C GLN A 262 13.16 5.81 -23.08
N ASN A 263 13.26 7.14 -23.10
CA ASN A 263 13.35 7.99 -21.90
C ASN A 263 14.40 7.53 -20.87
N PRO A 264 15.65 7.21 -21.28
CA PRO A 264 16.69 6.92 -20.30
C PRO A 264 16.89 8.14 -19.40
N SER A 265 17.26 7.87 -18.15
CA SER A 265 17.62 8.84 -17.15
C SER A 265 18.85 8.35 -16.38
N ALA A 266 19.62 9.29 -15.83
CA ALA A 266 20.79 8.99 -15.03
C ALA A 266 20.81 9.91 -13.81
N LEU A 267 20.96 9.32 -12.62
CA LEU A 267 21.04 10.02 -11.35
C LEU A 267 22.36 9.68 -10.66
N GLY A 268 23.08 10.70 -10.22
CA GLY A 268 24.25 10.52 -9.37
C GLY A 268 23.81 10.16 -7.97
N VAL A 269 24.28 9.02 -7.47
CA VAL A 269 23.92 8.50 -6.14
C VAL A 269 25.18 8.21 -5.31
N PRO A 270 25.10 8.02 -3.98
CA PRO A 270 26.24 7.64 -3.18
C PRO A 270 26.97 6.41 -3.75
N ALA A 271 28.25 6.59 -4.08
CA ALA A 271 29.11 5.55 -4.65
C ALA A 271 28.62 4.92 -5.97
N GLY A 272 27.75 5.59 -6.74
CA GLY A 272 27.22 5.01 -7.98
C GLY A 272 26.51 5.98 -8.92
N VAL A 273 26.04 5.44 -10.04
CA VAL A 273 25.06 6.08 -10.93
C VAL A 273 23.86 5.16 -11.09
N LEU A 274 22.67 5.63 -10.73
CA LEU A 274 21.42 4.94 -11.01
C LEU A 274 20.95 5.32 -12.42
N LEU A 275 20.64 4.31 -13.22
CA LEU A 275 20.06 4.43 -14.55
C LEU A 275 18.68 3.79 -14.54
N ASP A 276 17.75 4.47 -15.19
CA ASP A 276 16.38 4.01 -15.38
C ASP A 276 15.89 4.39 -16.79
N TRP A 277 15.06 3.55 -17.40
CA TRP A 277 14.46 3.79 -18.71
C TRP A 277 13.07 3.16 -18.78
N ALA A 278 12.28 3.54 -19.79
CA ALA A 278 10.92 3.02 -19.92
C ALA A 278 10.92 1.49 -20.15
N ASP A 279 10.05 0.79 -19.41
CA ASP A 279 9.79 -0.64 -19.60
C ASP A 279 9.42 -0.98 -21.04
N ASP A 280 9.91 -2.13 -21.53
CA ASP A 280 9.46 -2.68 -22.80
C ASP A 280 8.02 -3.19 -22.67
N GLN A 281 7.10 -2.54 -23.37
CA GLN A 281 5.70 -2.96 -23.45
C GLN A 281 5.42 -3.84 -24.68
N THR A 282 6.45 -4.16 -25.47
CA THR A 282 6.27 -4.97 -26.67
C THR A 282 6.15 -6.46 -26.37
N GLY A 283 6.61 -6.91 -25.20
CA GLY A 283 6.61 -8.32 -24.80
C GLY A 283 7.65 -9.14 -25.57
N HIS A 284 8.65 -8.47 -26.14
CA HIS A 284 9.63 -9.06 -27.05
C HIS A 284 11.08 -8.74 -26.68
N LEU A 285 11.30 -8.15 -25.51
CA LEU A 285 12.61 -8.02 -24.88
C LEU A 285 13.12 -9.37 -24.38
N ASP A 286 14.39 -9.68 -24.68
CA ASP A 286 15.16 -10.72 -24.00
C ASP A 286 16.02 -10.07 -22.90
N THR A 287 16.89 -9.13 -23.28
CA THR A 287 17.76 -8.41 -22.34
C THR A 287 18.12 -7.01 -22.84
N TYR A 288 18.66 -6.16 -21.96
CA TYR A 288 19.31 -4.91 -22.31
C TYR A 288 20.85 -5.03 -22.23
N THR A 289 21.53 -4.12 -22.93
CA THR A 289 22.96 -3.85 -22.74
C THR A 289 23.14 -2.36 -22.43
N VAL A 290 23.88 -2.07 -21.36
CA VAL A 290 24.22 -0.71 -20.93
C VAL A 290 25.64 -0.38 -21.38
N TYR A 291 25.80 0.78 -22.00
CA TYR A 291 27.06 1.30 -22.50
C TYR A 291 27.45 2.54 -21.71
N ARG A 292 28.76 2.73 -21.51
CA ARG A 292 29.31 3.83 -20.71
C ARG A 292 30.52 4.48 -21.35
N SER A 293 30.65 5.79 -21.21
CA SER A 293 31.82 6.59 -21.60
C SER A 293 32.13 7.67 -20.56
N THR A 294 33.39 8.10 -20.47
CA THR A 294 33.82 9.27 -19.67
C THR A 294 33.82 10.57 -20.48
N SER A 295 33.27 10.54 -21.69
CA SER A 295 33.14 11.69 -22.60
C SER A 295 31.90 11.52 -23.47
N PRO A 296 31.27 12.62 -23.94
CA PRO A 296 30.08 12.54 -24.80
C PRO A 296 30.32 11.69 -26.06
N GLY A 297 29.29 10.98 -26.51
CA GLY A 297 29.35 10.11 -27.70
C GLY A 297 29.56 8.64 -27.36
N VAL A 298 28.66 8.06 -26.55
CA VAL A 298 28.64 6.63 -26.24
C VAL A 298 28.48 5.80 -27.51
N THR A 299 29.23 4.69 -27.59
CA THR A 299 29.18 3.75 -28.72
C THR A 299 29.03 2.32 -28.23
N THR A 300 28.61 1.41 -29.11
CA THR A 300 28.48 -0.02 -28.80
C THR A 300 29.81 -0.74 -28.53
N GLY A 301 30.96 -0.04 -28.65
CA GLY A 301 32.28 -0.57 -28.33
C GLY A 301 32.64 -0.55 -26.82
N SER A 302 31.79 0.05 -25.97
CA SER A 302 32.08 0.27 -24.55
C SER A 302 30.97 -0.26 -23.62
N PRO A 303 30.62 -1.57 -23.66
CA PRO A 303 29.62 -2.12 -22.75
C PRO A 303 30.13 -2.09 -21.31
N VAL A 304 29.31 -1.64 -20.37
CA VAL A 304 29.57 -1.74 -18.92
C VAL A 304 28.85 -2.94 -18.32
N LEU A 305 27.64 -3.25 -18.80
CA LEU A 305 26.88 -4.43 -18.38
C LEU A 305 26.04 -4.96 -19.54
N THR A 306 26.05 -6.28 -19.71
CA THR A 306 25.27 -7.03 -20.70
C THR A 306 24.27 -7.94 -20.00
N ASN A 307 23.20 -8.35 -20.70
CA ASN A 307 22.18 -9.26 -20.20
C ASN A 307 21.38 -8.70 -19.01
N VAL A 308 21.09 -7.40 -19.02
CA VAL A 308 20.28 -6.75 -17.97
C VAL A 308 18.81 -7.10 -18.21
N ALA A 309 18.15 -7.72 -17.24
CA ALA A 309 16.76 -8.16 -17.39
C ALA A 309 15.73 -7.06 -17.07
N THR A 310 16.08 -6.14 -16.18
CA THR A 310 15.23 -5.05 -15.71
C THR A 310 15.57 -3.74 -16.41
N SER A 311 14.64 -2.81 -16.43
CA SER A 311 14.76 -1.45 -16.96
C SER A 311 15.52 -0.48 -16.06
N VAL A 312 16.19 -1.00 -15.03
CA VAL A 312 16.95 -0.26 -14.02
C VAL A 312 18.33 -0.90 -13.84
N PHE A 313 19.36 -0.08 -13.67
CA PHE A 313 20.73 -0.52 -13.39
C PHE A 313 21.49 0.49 -12.53
N VAL A 314 22.24 0.01 -11.53
CA VAL A 314 23.15 0.85 -10.74
C VAL A 314 24.59 0.52 -11.09
N ASP A 315 25.28 1.48 -11.68
CA ASP A 315 26.71 1.39 -11.97
C ASP A 315 27.53 1.83 -10.76
N THR A 316 28.09 0.86 -10.05
CA THR A 316 28.95 1.07 -8.87
C THR A 316 30.45 1.10 -9.23
N ASP A 317 30.83 0.76 -10.46
CA ASP A 317 32.22 0.75 -10.95
C ASP A 317 32.63 2.13 -11.47
N VAL A 318 32.34 3.17 -10.69
CA VAL A 318 32.49 4.58 -11.04
C VAL A 318 33.38 5.33 -10.06
N VAL A 319 34.02 6.39 -10.53
CA VAL A 319 34.83 7.28 -9.68
C VAL A 319 34.01 8.49 -9.26
N VAL A 320 33.88 8.70 -7.95
CA VAL A 320 33.18 9.84 -7.36
C VAL A 320 33.65 11.16 -7.98
N GLY A 321 32.70 12.03 -8.33
CA GLY A 321 32.98 13.33 -8.93
C GLY A 321 33.39 13.31 -10.42
N THR A 322 33.51 12.13 -11.04
CA THR A 322 33.80 12.01 -12.49
C THR A 322 32.49 11.91 -13.27
N PRO A 323 32.23 12.75 -14.29
CA PRO A 323 31.02 12.62 -15.10
C PRO A 323 31.09 11.41 -16.03
N TYR A 324 30.01 10.64 -16.08
CA TYR A 324 29.83 9.50 -16.97
C TYR A 324 28.62 9.71 -17.89
N TYR A 325 28.71 9.16 -19.10
CA TYR A 325 27.70 9.21 -20.14
C TYR A 325 27.23 7.79 -20.43
N TYR A 326 25.92 7.59 -20.56
CA TYR A 326 25.30 6.28 -20.71
C TYR A 326 24.29 6.26 -21.86
N ALA A 327 24.19 5.10 -22.50
CA ALA A 327 23.13 4.75 -23.44
C ALA A 327 22.83 3.26 -23.33
N VAL A 328 21.63 2.86 -23.74
CA VAL A 328 21.11 1.50 -23.55
C VAL A 328 20.60 0.97 -24.89
N THR A 329 20.87 -0.29 -25.19
CA THR A 329 20.22 -1.04 -26.28
C THR A 329 19.37 -2.16 -25.70
N ALA A 330 18.46 -2.67 -26.51
CA ALA A 330 17.66 -3.84 -26.21
C ALA A 330 17.96 -4.95 -27.22
N PHE A 331 18.08 -6.18 -26.72
CA PHE A 331 18.09 -7.41 -27.48
C PHE A 331 16.71 -8.06 -27.41
N GLY A 332 16.16 -8.40 -28.56
CA GLY A 332 14.87 -9.04 -28.66
C GLY A 332 14.97 -10.56 -28.51
N THR A 333 13.82 -11.20 -28.32
CA THR A 333 13.69 -12.67 -28.25
C THR A 333 14.16 -13.36 -29.55
N THR A 334 14.25 -14.69 -29.55
CA THR A 334 14.73 -15.46 -30.72
C THR A 334 13.99 -15.20 -32.04
N SER A 335 12.75 -14.70 -31.99
CA SER A 335 11.97 -14.29 -33.17
C SER A 335 12.32 -12.87 -33.68
N VAL A 336 13.04 -12.07 -32.88
CA VAL A 336 13.55 -10.72 -33.22
C VAL A 336 14.98 -10.55 -32.68
N PRO A 337 15.97 -11.34 -33.10
CA PRO A 337 17.28 -11.45 -32.44
C PRO A 337 18.21 -10.24 -32.67
N GLN A 338 17.71 -9.14 -33.23
CA GLN A 338 18.53 -7.98 -33.59
C GLN A 338 18.60 -7.00 -32.43
N GLU A 339 19.82 -6.59 -32.06
CA GLU A 339 20.05 -5.47 -31.14
C GLU A 339 19.46 -4.18 -31.71
N SER A 340 18.74 -3.43 -30.88
CA SER A 340 18.21 -2.13 -31.25
C SER A 340 19.32 -1.08 -31.41
N ALA A 341 18.98 0.08 -31.96
CA ALA A 341 19.88 1.23 -31.91
C ALA A 341 20.07 1.71 -30.45
N LEU A 342 21.15 2.44 -30.19
CA LEU A 342 21.36 3.10 -28.89
C LEU A 342 20.20 4.05 -28.57
N SER A 343 19.77 4.07 -27.31
CA SER A 343 18.91 5.11 -26.78
C SER A 343 19.57 6.49 -26.83
N THR A 344 18.80 7.54 -26.50
CA THR A 344 19.39 8.87 -26.31
C THR A 344 20.39 8.86 -25.15
N GLU A 345 21.53 9.52 -25.33
CA GLU A 345 22.57 9.60 -24.29
C GLU A 345 22.11 10.43 -23.09
N VAL A 346 22.44 9.94 -21.88
CA VAL A 346 22.25 10.64 -20.60
C VAL A 346 23.56 10.70 -19.82
N SER A 347 23.67 11.58 -18.83
CA SER A 347 24.88 11.72 -18.03
C SER A 347 24.59 12.01 -16.57
N ALA A 348 25.43 11.49 -15.68
CA ALA A 348 25.39 11.77 -14.25
C ALA A 348 26.81 11.82 -13.67
N THR A 349 26.93 12.38 -12.48
CA THR A 349 28.19 12.41 -11.71
C THR A 349 27.94 11.70 -10.37
N PRO A 350 28.68 10.61 -10.06
CA PRO A 350 28.51 9.87 -8.81
C PRO A 350 28.83 10.74 -7.59
N LEU A 351 28.06 10.55 -6.52
CA LEU A 351 28.22 11.25 -5.25
C LEU A 351 29.15 10.48 -4.31
N ALA A 352 29.67 11.17 -3.29
CA ALA A 352 30.50 10.54 -2.27
C ALA A 352 29.72 9.45 -1.53
N ALA A 353 30.41 8.36 -1.17
CA ALA A 353 29.82 7.32 -0.33
C ALA A 353 29.47 7.88 1.06
N ILE A 354 28.35 7.44 1.61
CA ILE A 354 27.98 7.73 2.99
C ILE A 354 28.74 6.78 3.91
N THR A 355 29.54 7.32 4.83
CA THR A 355 30.38 6.53 5.75
C THR A 355 29.92 6.59 7.21
N SER A 356 28.87 7.34 7.51
CA SER A 356 28.37 7.55 8.86
C SER A 356 26.87 7.76 8.84
N THR A 357 26.20 7.26 9.86
CA THR A 357 24.77 7.48 10.06
C THR A 357 24.51 8.91 10.50
N VAL A 358 23.43 9.50 10.00
CA VAL A 358 23.10 10.90 10.23
C VAL A 358 21.75 11.00 10.92
N LEU A 359 21.77 11.27 12.22
CA LEU A 359 20.55 11.60 12.97
C LEU A 359 20.05 12.96 12.50
N TYR A 360 18.94 12.94 11.76
CA TYR A 360 18.40 14.07 11.03
C TYR A 360 17.32 14.81 11.82
N GLN A 361 16.61 14.12 12.69
CA GLN A 361 15.69 14.71 13.65
C GLN A 361 15.53 13.78 14.86
N HIS A 362 15.46 14.36 16.05
CA HIS A 362 15.23 13.64 17.30
C HIS A 362 14.29 14.43 18.21
N ILE A 363 13.09 13.89 18.39
CA ILE A 363 12.03 14.44 19.24
C ILE A 363 11.82 13.50 20.42
N ASP A 364 11.91 14.01 21.64
CA ASP A 364 11.90 13.18 22.85
C ASP A 364 11.10 13.85 23.98
N ALA A 365 9.93 13.29 24.29
CA ALA A 365 9.04 13.83 25.32
C ALA A 365 9.61 13.71 26.75
N SER A 366 10.63 12.88 26.97
CA SER A 366 11.29 12.76 28.28
C SER A 366 12.30 13.88 28.53
N VAL A 367 12.72 14.62 27.49
CA VAL A 367 13.64 15.75 27.60
C VAL A 367 12.82 17.03 27.79
N ALA A 368 12.45 17.31 29.04
CA ALA A 368 11.60 18.47 29.38
C ALA A 368 12.08 19.80 28.80
N ASP A 369 13.41 20.03 28.79
CA ASP A 369 14.01 21.27 28.28
C ASP A 369 13.82 21.48 26.76
N SER A 370 13.50 20.41 26.02
CA SER A 370 13.20 20.47 24.59
C SER A 370 11.75 20.89 24.29
N VAL A 371 10.84 20.77 25.26
CA VAL A 371 9.40 20.95 25.03
C VAL A 371 8.96 22.35 25.45
N GLN A 372 8.55 23.16 24.48
CA GLN A 372 8.03 24.50 24.73
C GLN A 372 6.52 24.47 24.84
N THR A 373 5.99 24.70 26.05
CA THR A 373 4.55 24.76 26.31
C THR A 373 4.06 26.14 26.76
N ASN A 374 2.77 26.40 26.56
CA ASN A 374 2.10 27.53 27.20
C ASN A 374 1.68 27.18 28.65
N SER A 375 1.09 28.13 29.38
CA SER A 375 0.66 27.94 30.78
C SER A 375 -0.39 26.84 30.99
N GLY A 376 -1.01 26.33 29.92
CA GLY A 376 -1.96 25.23 29.95
C GLY A 376 -1.37 23.87 29.56
N GLY A 377 -0.05 23.76 29.39
CA GLY A 377 0.62 22.52 28.96
C GLY A 377 0.43 22.21 27.48
N VAL A 378 -0.01 23.18 26.67
CA VAL A 378 -0.12 23.01 25.22
C VAL A 378 1.25 23.18 24.59
N VAL A 379 1.68 22.19 23.82
CA VAL A 379 2.93 22.21 23.05
C VAL A 379 2.81 23.22 21.91
N ALA A 380 3.75 24.16 21.85
CA ALA A 380 3.90 25.07 20.71
C ALA A 380 4.99 24.60 19.76
N THR A 381 6.10 24.10 20.31
CA THR A 381 7.27 23.62 19.58
C THR A 381 7.99 22.59 20.42
N VAL A 382 8.57 21.57 19.77
CA VAL A 382 9.51 20.65 20.37
C VAL A 382 10.83 20.79 19.64
N VAL A 383 11.86 21.21 20.38
CA VAL A 383 13.19 21.49 19.85
C VAL A 383 13.85 20.18 19.45
N ASP A 384 14.33 20.13 18.22
CA ASP A 384 15.10 19.01 17.70
C ASP A 384 16.39 18.82 18.49
N GLN A 385 16.61 17.61 18.98
CA GLN A 385 17.82 17.23 19.72
C GLN A 385 18.98 16.85 18.78
N SER A 386 18.72 16.76 17.47
CA SER A 386 19.76 16.58 16.45
C SER A 386 20.52 17.88 16.16
N THR A 387 21.57 17.80 15.33
CA THR A 387 22.32 18.98 14.90
C THR A 387 21.64 19.78 13.79
N PHE A 388 20.51 19.32 13.26
CA PHE A 388 19.84 19.91 12.09
C PHE A 388 18.81 20.98 12.44
N GLY A 389 18.31 21.03 13.69
CA GLY A 389 17.37 22.04 14.13
C GLY A 389 16.00 21.93 13.42
N ASN A 390 15.60 20.70 13.09
CA ASN A 390 14.31 20.40 12.49
C ASN A 390 13.25 20.35 13.59
N ASP A 391 12.92 21.48 14.21
CA ASP A 391 11.97 21.51 15.33
C ASP A 391 10.58 21.01 14.89
N ALA A 392 9.94 20.20 15.72
CA ALA A 392 8.56 19.79 15.49
C ALA A 392 7.61 20.89 16.00
N VAL A 393 6.57 21.20 15.24
CA VAL A 393 5.62 22.28 15.55
C VAL A 393 4.19 21.79 15.57
N ASP A 394 3.30 22.52 16.23
CA ASP A 394 1.86 22.24 16.18
C ASP A 394 1.34 22.32 14.73
N GLY A 395 0.84 21.19 14.21
CA GLY A 395 0.53 21.01 12.79
C GLY A 395 -0.89 21.44 12.37
N ASP A 396 -1.81 21.58 13.33
CA ASP A 396 -3.21 21.92 13.02
C ASP A 396 -3.79 23.05 13.92
N GLY A 397 -2.98 23.58 14.83
CA GLY A 397 -3.41 24.60 15.79
C GLY A 397 -4.30 24.03 16.89
N ARG A 398 -4.38 22.69 17.02
CA ARG A 398 -5.06 22.00 18.11
C ARG A 398 -4.04 21.47 19.10
N SER A 399 -4.41 21.57 20.36
CA SER A 399 -3.45 21.58 21.44
C SER A 399 -2.96 20.20 21.86
N VAL A 400 -1.88 19.71 21.25
CA VAL A 400 -1.07 18.60 21.81
C VAL A 400 -0.67 18.98 23.24
N LEU A 401 -0.89 18.09 24.20
CA LEU A 401 -0.61 18.39 25.61
C LEU A 401 0.66 17.68 26.08
N TRP A 402 1.41 18.35 26.95
CA TRP A 402 2.57 17.77 27.62
C TRP A 402 2.81 18.43 28.99
N PRO A 403 3.23 17.67 30.01
CA PRO A 403 3.32 16.20 30.03
C PRO A 403 1.92 15.55 30.13
N SER A 404 1.72 14.40 29.48
CA SER A 404 0.48 13.64 29.68
C SER A 404 0.38 13.08 31.10
N THR A 405 -0.84 12.97 31.62
CA THR A 405 -1.13 12.28 32.89
C THR A 405 -1.29 10.77 32.70
N ASN A 406 -1.50 10.32 31.46
CA ASN A 406 -1.37 8.91 31.11
C ASN A 406 0.13 8.64 30.86
N LEU A 407 0.65 7.53 31.37
CA LEU A 407 2.08 7.23 31.34
C LEU A 407 2.36 6.03 30.44
N PHE A 408 3.53 6.00 29.83
CA PHE A 408 4.07 4.82 29.16
C PHE A 408 4.21 3.66 30.15
N ALA A 409 4.42 2.44 29.64
CA ALA A 409 4.71 1.28 30.50
C ALA A 409 5.89 1.57 31.43
N SER A 410 6.91 2.30 30.96
CA SER A 410 8.06 2.77 31.74
C SER A 410 7.77 3.79 32.84
N GLY A 411 6.55 4.34 32.91
CA GLY A 411 6.20 5.44 33.82
C GLY A 411 6.57 6.84 33.29
N LEU A 412 7.18 6.94 32.11
CA LEU A 412 7.47 8.22 31.46
C LEU A 412 6.19 8.86 30.88
N ALA A 413 6.14 10.19 30.92
CA ALA A 413 5.08 10.96 30.25
C ALA A 413 5.45 11.21 28.78
N GLY A 414 4.46 11.16 27.89
CA GLY A 414 4.61 11.53 26.48
C GLY A 414 3.78 12.74 26.07
N PHE A 415 3.83 13.05 24.78
CA PHE A 415 2.92 13.98 24.11
C PHE A 415 1.54 13.36 23.99
N ASP A 416 0.53 14.02 24.54
CA ASP A 416 -0.86 13.58 24.47
C ASP A 416 -1.52 14.08 23.18
N MET A 417 -1.86 13.13 22.30
CA MET A 417 -2.42 13.42 20.99
C MET A 417 -3.94 13.58 21.01
N GLY A 418 -4.58 13.37 22.16
CA GLY A 418 -6.03 13.52 22.33
C GLY A 418 -6.86 12.60 21.43
N ASP A 419 -8.17 12.79 21.47
CA ASP A 419 -9.16 12.09 20.63
C ASP A 419 -9.65 12.96 19.45
N ASP A 420 -9.08 14.16 19.28
CA ASP A 420 -9.61 15.23 18.41
C ASP A 420 -8.59 15.83 17.41
N TYR A 421 -7.89 14.99 16.63
CA TYR A 421 -6.99 15.33 15.50
C TYR A 421 -5.68 16.05 15.84
N ARG A 422 -5.17 15.94 17.05
CA ARG A 422 -3.94 16.70 17.39
C ARG A 422 -2.75 16.08 16.68
N THR A 423 -1.92 16.91 16.06
CA THR A 423 -0.74 16.44 15.32
C THR A 423 0.45 17.34 15.61
N LEU A 424 1.65 16.77 15.51
CA LEU A 424 2.88 17.55 15.42
C LEU A 424 3.43 17.40 14.00
N ASP A 425 3.68 18.50 13.31
CA ASP A 425 4.39 18.51 12.04
C ASP A 425 5.89 18.34 12.35
N LEU A 426 6.46 17.22 11.91
CA LEU A 426 7.89 16.93 11.97
C LEU A 426 8.66 17.72 10.91
N PHE A 427 8.10 17.79 9.71
CA PHE A 427 8.66 18.57 8.61
C PHE A 427 7.53 19.28 7.89
N ASP A 428 7.80 20.50 7.44
CA ASP A 428 6.95 21.13 6.43
C ASP A 428 7.07 20.40 5.08
N ALA A 429 6.30 20.83 4.07
CA ALA A 429 6.33 20.20 2.74
C ALA A 429 7.73 20.23 2.09
N SER A 430 8.53 21.28 2.35
CA SER A 430 9.88 21.39 1.81
C SER A 430 10.85 20.45 2.54
N GLY A 431 10.78 20.39 3.86
CA GLY A 431 11.56 19.48 4.68
C GLY A 431 11.24 18.02 4.36
N GLN A 432 9.97 17.71 4.15
CA GLN A 432 9.54 16.39 3.68
C GLN A 432 10.15 16.05 2.32
N THR A 433 10.13 16.98 1.36
CA THR A 433 10.77 16.77 0.04
C THR A 433 12.28 16.53 0.17
N ASN A 434 12.96 17.32 1.01
CA ASN A 434 14.39 17.17 1.25
C ASN A 434 14.75 15.81 1.88
N PHE A 435 13.82 15.21 2.62
CA PHE A 435 14.02 13.93 3.29
C PHE A 435 13.58 12.72 2.45
N LEU A 436 12.50 12.85 1.67
CA LEU A 436 11.81 11.70 1.03
C LEU A 436 11.90 11.66 -0.50
N ASP A 437 12.38 12.71 -1.18
CA ASP A 437 12.53 12.70 -2.64
C ASP A 437 13.92 12.24 -3.07
N PHE A 438 14.12 10.92 -3.18
CA PHE A 438 15.40 10.34 -3.59
C PHE A 438 15.67 10.50 -5.09
N THR A 439 14.69 10.91 -5.89
CA THR A 439 14.92 11.26 -7.31
C THR A 439 15.58 12.63 -7.47
N SER A 440 15.56 13.46 -6.41
CA SER A 440 16.15 14.79 -6.44
C SER A 440 16.79 15.20 -5.11
N ALA A 441 16.07 15.85 -4.19
CA ALA A 441 16.62 16.54 -3.02
C ALA A 441 17.31 15.59 -2.03
N ALA A 442 16.83 14.35 -1.89
CA ALA A 442 17.41 13.31 -1.05
C ALA A 442 18.35 12.35 -1.81
N SER A 443 18.63 12.59 -3.11
CA SER A 443 19.47 11.71 -3.96
C SER A 443 20.89 11.49 -3.44
N GLY A 444 21.37 12.37 -2.56
CA GLY A 444 22.67 12.24 -1.89
C GLY A 444 22.69 11.28 -0.70
N SER A 445 21.56 10.67 -0.34
CA SER A 445 21.47 9.69 0.73
C SER A 445 21.35 8.26 0.20
N ASP A 446 21.80 7.29 0.99
CA ASP A 446 21.65 5.86 0.73
C ASP A 446 20.34 5.27 1.28
N GLY A 447 19.48 6.10 1.87
CA GLY A 447 18.18 5.70 2.41
C GLY A 447 17.78 6.50 3.65
N PHE A 448 16.93 5.93 4.49
CA PHE A 448 16.55 6.55 5.76
C PHE A 448 16.14 5.50 6.80
N ALA A 449 16.12 5.89 8.06
CA ALA A 449 15.48 5.10 9.11
C ALA A 449 14.56 5.98 9.97
N ILE A 450 13.44 5.43 10.42
CA ILE A 450 12.49 6.11 11.30
C ILE A 450 12.15 5.15 12.44
N LEU A 451 12.34 5.60 13.67
CA LEU A 451 11.91 4.88 14.86
C LEU A 451 10.96 5.76 15.66
N VAL A 452 9.86 5.17 16.13
CA VAL A 452 8.86 5.87 16.95
C VAL A 452 8.38 4.98 18.10
N ALA A 453 8.44 5.51 19.31
CA ALA A 453 7.84 4.92 20.50
C ALA A 453 6.50 5.60 20.77
N PHE A 454 5.42 4.82 20.85
CA PHE A 454 4.07 5.34 21.10
C PHE A 454 3.30 4.41 22.05
N LYS A 455 2.29 4.99 22.72
CA LYS A 455 1.34 4.25 23.53
C LYS A 455 -0.06 4.47 22.98
N THR A 456 -0.81 3.40 22.78
CA THR A 456 -2.22 3.49 22.37
C THR A 456 -3.12 3.75 23.57
N ARG A 457 -4.17 4.53 23.37
CA ARG A 457 -5.22 4.72 24.39
C ARG A 457 -6.53 4.08 23.96
N ASP A 458 -6.93 4.30 22.72
CA ASP A 458 -8.08 3.66 22.09
C ASP A 458 -7.70 3.26 20.66
N LEU A 459 -8.30 2.17 20.16
CA LEU A 459 -8.19 1.77 18.76
C LEU A 459 -9.21 2.50 17.89
N GLY A 460 -10.30 3.00 18.48
CA GLY A 460 -11.21 4.00 17.92
C GLY A 460 -11.50 3.91 16.41
N LEU A 461 -11.09 4.94 15.67
CA LEU A 461 -11.42 5.18 14.26
C LEU A 461 -10.82 4.14 13.32
N LYS A 462 -11.29 4.12 12.06
CA LYS A 462 -10.92 3.10 11.06
C LYS A 462 -9.40 2.95 10.87
N ILE A 463 -8.61 4.02 10.96
CA ILE A 463 -7.16 4.02 10.72
C ILE A 463 -6.48 4.95 11.75
N ASN A 464 -5.36 4.51 12.32
CA ASN A 464 -4.57 5.21 13.33
C ASN A 464 -3.13 5.42 12.83
N PRO A 465 -2.84 6.54 12.12
CA PRO A 465 -1.49 6.85 11.66
C PRO A 465 -0.59 7.32 12.80
N VAL A 466 0.56 6.70 12.99
CA VAL A 466 1.59 7.16 13.93
C VAL A 466 2.55 8.13 13.25
N ILE A 467 2.89 7.86 11.98
CA ILE A 467 3.62 8.77 11.08
C ILE A 467 2.79 8.90 9.80
N SER A 468 2.59 10.12 9.31
CA SER A 468 1.94 10.37 8.01
C SER A 468 2.66 11.47 7.22
N GLY A 469 3.02 11.21 5.97
CA GLY A 469 3.75 12.20 5.17
C GLY A 469 3.78 11.83 3.69
N GLY A 470 2.72 12.17 2.96
CA GLY A 470 2.59 11.79 1.56
C GLY A 470 2.49 10.25 1.38
N PRO A 471 3.21 9.67 0.41
CA PRO A 471 3.30 8.22 0.19
C PRO A 471 3.92 7.40 1.33
N LEU A 472 4.50 8.03 2.36
CA LEU A 472 4.95 7.35 3.57
C LEU A 472 3.86 7.39 4.65
N THR A 473 3.46 6.24 5.17
CA THR A 473 2.60 6.14 6.36
C THR A 473 2.95 4.92 7.18
N MET A 474 3.10 5.11 8.50
CA MET A 474 3.19 4.01 9.48
C MET A 474 1.92 4.08 10.35
N GLN A 475 1.12 3.02 10.37
CA GLN A 475 -0.23 3.07 10.95
C GLN A 475 -0.70 1.71 11.46
N TYR A 476 -1.78 1.71 12.22
CA TYR A 476 -2.58 0.50 12.49
C TYR A 476 -4.08 0.75 12.29
N PHE A 477 -4.86 -0.28 11.97
CA PHE A 477 -6.31 -0.16 11.79
C PHE A 477 -7.07 -0.29 13.11
N ASN A 478 -8.39 -0.06 13.10
CA ASN A 478 -9.25 -0.31 14.27
C ASN A 478 -9.28 -1.79 14.71
N THR A 479 -8.86 -2.70 13.85
CA THR A 479 -8.63 -4.12 14.18
C THR A 479 -7.31 -4.36 14.90
N GLY A 480 -6.47 -3.33 15.03
CA GLY A 480 -5.09 -3.41 15.53
C GLY A 480 -4.07 -3.91 14.50
N GLU A 481 -4.47 -4.12 13.24
CA GLU A 481 -3.57 -4.58 12.17
C GLU A 481 -2.56 -3.49 11.82
N MET A 482 -1.28 -3.82 11.91
CA MET A 482 -0.18 -2.87 11.72
C MET A 482 0.30 -2.88 10.27
N LYS A 483 0.53 -1.69 9.74
CA LYS A 483 0.83 -1.49 8.32
C LYS A 483 1.79 -0.32 8.09
N VAL A 484 2.74 -0.54 7.19
CA VAL A 484 3.60 0.50 6.62
C VAL A 484 3.34 0.60 5.12
N LEU A 485 3.19 1.83 4.65
CA LEU A 485 3.08 2.20 3.24
C LEU A 485 4.26 3.09 2.90
N LEU A 486 4.97 2.78 1.81
CA LEU A 486 6.08 3.57 1.28
C LEU A 486 6.05 3.54 -0.24
N GLY A 487 5.40 4.53 -0.86
CA GLY A 487 5.22 4.54 -2.31
C GLY A 487 4.36 3.36 -2.79
N SER A 488 4.91 2.53 -3.67
CA SER A 488 4.27 1.29 -4.14
C SER A 488 4.35 0.13 -3.13
N ALA A 489 5.24 0.23 -2.13
CA ALA A 489 5.45 -0.82 -1.14
C ALA A 489 4.41 -0.77 -0.02
N GLU A 490 4.01 -1.97 0.39
CA GLU A 490 3.12 -2.21 1.52
C GLU A 490 3.67 -3.35 2.37
N ILE A 491 3.77 -3.13 3.68
CA ILE A 491 4.12 -4.16 4.67
C ILE A 491 2.98 -4.24 5.67
N THR A 492 2.42 -5.43 5.85
CA THR A 492 1.43 -5.73 6.88
C THR A 492 2.04 -6.74 7.84
N GLN A 493 2.11 -6.41 9.13
CA GLN A 493 2.74 -7.29 10.11
C GLN A 493 1.84 -8.47 10.45
N PRO A 494 2.32 -9.71 10.31
CA PRO A 494 1.61 -10.87 10.82
C PRO A 494 1.86 -11.01 12.33
N GLY A 495 0.82 -11.23 13.12
CA GLY A 495 0.97 -11.55 14.55
C GLY A 495 -0.12 -10.98 15.45
N LEU A 496 0.31 -10.56 16.64
CA LEU A 496 -0.50 -9.85 17.61
C LEU A 496 -0.93 -8.49 17.05
N PHE A 497 -2.19 -8.16 17.32
CA PHE A 497 -2.80 -6.89 16.96
C PHE A 497 -2.58 -5.87 18.06
N VAL A 498 -2.43 -4.59 17.67
CA VAL A 498 -2.40 -3.48 18.61
C VAL A 498 -3.71 -3.43 19.41
N GLU A 499 -3.60 -3.21 20.71
CA GLU A 499 -4.67 -3.12 21.69
C GLU A 499 -4.55 -1.81 22.46
N ALA A 500 -5.66 -1.34 23.05
CA ALA A 500 -5.66 -0.16 23.89
C ALA A 500 -4.73 -0.34 25.12
N GLY A 501 -3.83 0.61 25.35
CA GLY A 501 -2.88 0.60 26.46
C GLY A 501 -1.51 0.04 26.12
N ASP A 502 -1.34 -0.59 24.95
CA ASP A 502 -0.04 -1.08 24.50
C ASP A 502 0.96 0.06 24.37
N THR A 503 2.20 -0.22 24.77
CA THR A 503 3.36 0.59 24.40
C THR A 503 4.16 -0.14 23.33
N ILE A 504 4.35 0.50 22.18
CA ILE A 504 4.93 -0.11 20.99
C ILE A 504 6.04 0.79 20.45
N VAL A 505 7.13 0.14 20.00
CA VAL A 505 8.16 0.77 19.19
C VAL A 505 8.01 0.24 17.77
N TYR A 506 7.88 1.16 16.82
CA TYR A 506 8.00 0.90 15.40
C TYR A 506 9.37 1.34 14.91
N ALA A 507 9.99 0.54 14.05
CA ALA A 507 11.26 0.86 13.41
C ALA A 507 11.19 0.51 11.92
N LEU A 508 11.43 1.50 11.06
CA LEU A 508 11.47 1.38 9.61
C LEU A 508 12.88 1.71 9.12
N ASN A 509 13.43 0.92 8.20
CA ASN A 509 14.72 1.14 7.57
C ASN A 509 14.57 0.94 6.06
N TYR A 510 14.86 1.98 5.28
CA TYR A 510 14.77 1.98 3.82
C TYR A 510 16.16 2.10 3.22
N ASN A 511 16.49 1.23 2.27
CA ASN A 511 17.71 1.26 1.47
C ASN A 511 17.40 1.78 0.06
N ALA A 512 17.84 3.00 -0.25
CA ALA A 512 17.55 3.64 -1.53
C ALA A 512 18.16 2.88 -2.72
N LEU A 513 19.29 2.19 -2.52
CA LEU A 513 20.01 1.47 -3.56
C LEU A 513 19.28 0.20 -4.02
N THR A 514 18.68 -0.54 -3.08
CA THR A 514 18.03 -1.82 -3.36
C THR A 514 16.51 -1.74 -3.33
N GLY A 515 15.95 -0.64 -2.81
CA GLY A 515 14.53 -0.52 -2.49
C GLY A 515 14.11 -1.30 -1.25
N GLU A 516 15.03 -2.07 -0.63
CA GLU A 516 14.72 -2.90 0.53
C GLU A 516 14.20 -2.01 1.66
N THR A 517 12.98 -2.32 2.09
CA THR A 517 12.27 -1.61 3.14
C THR A 517 11.93 -2.61 4.23
N THR A 518 12.57 -2.43 5.38
CA THR A 518 12.45 -3.32 6.53
C THR A 518 11.66 -2.64 7.62
N PHE A 519 10.61 -3.29 8.10
CA PHE A 519 9.79 -2.82 9.20
C PHE A 519 9.81 -3.83 10.36
N TRP A 520 10.07 -3.32 11.56
CA TRP A 520 10.02 -4.07 12.80
C TRP A 520 9.08 -3.40 13.80
N ASP A 521 8.36 -4.22 14.56
CA ASP A 521 7.53 -3.76 15.67
C ASP A 521 7.82 -4.53 16.96
N SER A 522 7.79 -3.84 18.10
CA SER A 522 8.08 -4.45 19.40
C SER A 522 6.95 -5.31 19.96
N LYS A 523 5.73 -5.23 19.42
CA LYS A 523 4.60 -6.02 19.92
C LYS A 523 4.70 -7.46 19.45
N ASN A 524 5.15 -7.67 18.22
CA ASN A 524 5.41 -9.00 17.65
C ASN A 524 6.86 -9.45 17.81
N ASP A 525 7.78 -8.52 18.09
CA ASP A 525 9.22 -8.73 17.96
C ASP A 525 9.57 -9.35 16.60
N LEU A 526 8.91 -8.86 15.55
CA LEU A 526 8.99 -9.41 14.20
C LEU A 526 9.48 -8.35 13.22
N GLU A 527 10.37 -8.78 12.34
CA GLU A 527 10.87 -8.00 11.22
C GLU A 527 10.31 -8.55 9.91
N SER A 528 9.74 -7.65 9.10
CA SER A 528 9.19 -7.94 7.77
C SER A 528 9.82 -6.98 6.76
N SER A 529 10.22 -7.50 5.59
CA SER A 529 10.82 -6.70 4.52
C SER A 529 10.03 -6.82 3.21
N THR A 530 10.01 -5.73 2.45
CA THR A 530 9.54 -5.70 1.06
C THR A 530 10.46 -4.82 0.22
N THR A 531 10.17 -4.67 -1.07
CA THR A 531 10.91 -3.78 -1.98
C THR A 531 10.01 -2.62 -2.39
N ALA A 532 10.40 -1.41 -2.00
CA ALA A 532 9.88 -0.15 -2.51
C ALA A 532 10.68 0.29 -3.75
N ASP A 533 10.25 1.38 -4.36
CA ASP A 533 10.92 1.93 -5.54
C ASP A 533 12.37 2.31 -5.20
N VAL A 534 13.34 1.88 -6.01
CA VAL A 534 14.76 2.24 -5.90
C VAL A 534 14.90 3.74 -6.16
N TYR A 535 15.50 4.47 -5.21
CA TYR A 535 15.53 5.95 -5.21
C TYR A 535 14.16 6.60 -5.51
N GLY A 536 13.08 6.04 -4.97
CA GLY A 536 11.73 6.55 -5.18
C GLY A 536 11.50 7.97 -4.64
N ASN A 537 10.51 8.65 -5.21
CA ASN A 537 10.00 9.90 -4.65
C ASN A 537 8.83 9.59 -3.70
N PHE A 538 9.09 9.67 -2.40
CA PHE A 538 8.10 9.44 -1.36
C PHE A 538 7.62 10.74 -0.70
N ALA A 539 7.90 11.89 -1.31
CA ALA A 539 7.41 13.18 -0.84
C ALA A 539 5.96 13.41 -1.29
N GLY A 540 5.14 13.92 -0.37
CA GLY A 540 3.81 14.44 -0.63
C GLY A 540 3.79 15.96 -0.77
N SER A 541 2.59 16.51 -0.98
CA SER A 541 2.38 17.96 -1.10
C SER A 541 2.17 18.67 0.25
N GLY A 542 2.14 17.93 1.36
CA GLY A 542 1.87 18.44 2.70
C GLY A 542 3.00 18.11 3.69
N PRO A 543 2.86 18.52 4.95
CA PRO A 543 3.87 18.23 5.97
C PRO A 543 3.92 16.73 6.30
N MET A 544 5.03 16.31 6.89
CA MET A 544 5.17 15.02 7.54
C MET A 544 4.78 15.18 9.00
N ARG A 545 3.86 14.37 9.49
CA ARG A 545 3.20 14.51 10.79
C ARG A 545 3.39 13.30 11.67
N LEU A 546 3.38 13.56 12.96
CA LEU A 546 3.13 12.59 14.01
C LEU A 546 1.64 12.51 14.32
N ALA A 547 1.19 11.27 14.56
CA ALA A 547 -0.07 10.92 15.19
C ALA A 547 -1.33 11.50 14.52
N GLY A 548 -1.62 11.02 13.32
CA GLY A 548 -2.87 11.29 12.61
C GLY A 548 -2.71 12.10 11.34
N THR A 549 -3.84 12.59 10.84
CA THR A 549 -3.96 13.48 9.68
C THR A 549 -5.08 14.48 9.94
N LEU A 550 -5.27 15.46 9.04
CA LEU A 550 -6.41 16.38 9.09
C LEU A 550 -7.75 15.75 8.66
N ASN A 551 -7.86 14.41 8.63
CA ASN A 551 -9.04 13.68 8.22
C ASN A 551 -9.64 12.94 9.41
N ASP A 552 -10.85 13.35 9.79
CA ASP A 552 -12.05 12.54 10.05
C ASP A 552 -11.89 11.13 10.66
N SER A 553 -11.30 10.28 9.84
CA SER A 553 -11.26 8.82 9.98
C SER A 553 -9.84 8.28 10.16
N ARG A 554 -8.87 9.17 10.36
CA ARG A 554 -7.43 8.92 10.41
C ARG A 554 -6.76 9.72 11.53
N ILE A 555 -7.16 9.46 12.78
CA ILE A 555 -6.56 10.04 14.00
C ILE A 555 -5.84 8.95 14.76
N PHE A 556 -4.80 9.33 15.50
CA PHE A 556 -4.21 8.48 16.52
C PHE A 556 -4.65 8.96 17.91
N ASP A 557 -5.36 8.11 18.66
CA ASP A 557 -5.67 8.35 20.07
C ASP A 557 -4.66 7.63 20.97
N GLY A 558 -3.72 8.41 21.51
CA GLY A 558 -2.66 7.87 22.33
C GLY A 558 -1.61 8.90 22.70
N LEU A 559 -0.42 8.39 23.00
CA LEU A 559 0.74 9.18 23.37
C LEU A 559 1.91 8.89 22.43
N ILE A 560 2.68 9.93 22.09
CA ILE A 560 3.98 9.80 21.44
C ILE A 560 5.08 10.06 22.47
N GLY A 561 6.03 9.14 22.57
CA GLY A 561 7.14 9.22 23.51
C GLY A 561 8.38 9.82 22.85
N GLU A 562 8.89 9.16 21.82
CA GLU A 562 10.13 9.54 21.16
C GLU A 562 10.12 9.17 19.68
N VAL A 563 10.75 10.01 18.86
CA VAL A 563 10.91 9.82 17.42
C VAL A 563 12.35 10.10 17.04
N LYS A 564 12.98 9.15 16.36
CA LYS A 564 14.31 9.31 15.76
C LYS A 564 14.21 9.11 14.27
N ILE A 565 14.66 10.10 13.50
CA ILE A 565 14.75 10.05 12.05
C ILE A 565 16.20 10.17 11.65
N PHE A 566 16.67 9.21 10.86
CA PHE A 566 17.99 9.23 10.26
C PHE A 566 17.85 9.48 8.77
N SER A 567 18.62 10.42 8.23
CA SER A 567 18.64 10.72 6.78
C SER A 567 19.53 9.76 6.00
N THR A 568 19.87 8.61 6.57
CA THR A 568 20.68 7.53 6.01
C THR A 568 20.08 6.22 6.45
N LYS A 569 20.24 5.15 5.69
CA LYS A 569 19.84 3.83 6.19
C LYS A 569 20.72 3.44 7.37
N LEU A 570 20.16 2.82 8.40
CA LEU A 570 20.96 2.31 9.51
C LEU A 570 21.59 0.96 9.14
N PRO A 571 22.89 0.74 9.43
CA PRO A 571 23.47 -0.60 9.46
C PRO A 571 22.69 -1.51 10.42
N ILE A 572 22.68 -2.82 10.17
CA ILE A 572 21.87 -3.76 10.93
C ILE A 572 22.11 -3.68 12.45
N ASP A 573 23.37 -3.61 12.88
CA ASP A 573 23.72 -3.54 14.31
C ASP A 573 23.24 -2.23 14.96
N GLU A 574 23.33 -1.11 14.24
CA GLU A 574 22.83 0.19 14.73
C GLU A 574 21.30 0.22 14.75
N PHE A 575 20.63 -0.33 13.74
CA PHE A 575 19.18 -0.45 13.71
C PHE A 575 18.64 -1.29 14.89
N LEU A 576 19.32 -2.40 15.19
CA LEU A 576 19.04 -3.24 16.36
C LEU A 576 19.29 -2.48 17.68
N ALA A 577 20.42 -1.76 17.79
CA ALA A 577 20.74 -1.01 18.99
C ALA A 577 19.71 0.10 19.26
N GLU A 578 19.32 0.87 18.24
CA GLU A 578 18.36 1.97 18.35
C GLU A 578 16.96 1.47 18.73
N ARG A 579 16.45 0.42 18.07
CA ARG A 579 15.12 -0.12 18.40
C ARG A 579 15.08 -0.69 19.82
N ASN A 580 16.13 -1.40 20.23
CA ASN A 580 16.24 -1.96 21.57
C ASN A 580 16.33 -0.87 22.64
N ALA A 581 17.10 0.21 22.38
CA ALA A 581 17.19 1.34 23.29
C ALA A 581 15.83 2.02 23.50
N LEU A 582 15.04 2.20 22.44
CA LEU A 582 13.68 2.74 22.55
C LEU A 582 12.74 1.82 23.33
N VAL A 583 12.81 0.50 23.10
CA VAL A 583 12.02 -0.48 23.86
C VAL A 583 12.35 -0.40 25.35
N GLN A 584 13.64 -0.43 25.69
CA GLN A 584 14.09 -0.37 27.08
C GLN A 584 13.65 0.93 27.77
N LYS A 585 13.65 2.05 27.05
CA LYS A 585 13.27 3.34 27.62
C LYS A 585 11.75 3.52 27.80
N TRP A 586 10.95 3.04 26.84
CA TRP A 586 9.52 3.39 26.78
C TRP A 586 8.59 2.21 27.10
N ALA A 587 8.89 1.01 26.60
CA ALA A 587 8.00 -0.15 26.64
C ALA A 587 8.28 -1.09 27.82
N VAL A 588 9.52 -1.10 28.31
CA VAL A 588 9.86 -1.83 29.53
C VAL A 588 9.46 -0.94 30.69
N ALA A 589 8.48 -1.42 31.48
CA ALA A 589 8.26 -0.87 32.81
C ALA A 589 9.61 -0.79 33.48
N ASP A 590 9.95 0.34 34.10
CA ASP A 590 11.13 0.41 34.96
C ASP A 590 10.90 -0.68 36.02
N SER A 591 11.39 -1.89 35.74
CA SER A 591 11.56 -2.89 36.76
C SER A 591 12.58 -2.19 37.62
N SER A 592 12.10 -1.56 38.68
CA SER A 592 12.98 -0.98 39.67
C SER A 592 14.05 -2.03 39.89
N GLY A 593 15.34 -1.67 39.97
CA GLY A 593 16.36 -2.74 40.05
C GLY A 593 16.07 -3.71 41.22
N PHE A 594 15.22 -3.31 42.17
CA PHE A 594 14.54 -4.12 43.16
C PHE A 594 13.78 -5.31 42.58
N ASP A 595 12.92 -5.14 41.57
CA ASP A 595 12.12 -6.22 40.98
C ASP A 595 13.00 -7.26 40.27
N VAL A 596 14.06 -6.81 39.59
CA VAL A 596 15.06 -7.70 38.95
C VAL A 596 15.88 -8.44 40.01
N TRP A 597 16.33 -7.72 41.03
CA TRP A 597 17.08 -8.29 42.14
C TRP A 597 16.25 -9.30 42.93
N ALA A 598 14.98 -8.99 43.22
CA ALA A 598 14.07 -9.85 43.96
C ALA A 598 13.79 -11.16 43.21
N GLY A 599 13.56 -11.08 41.89
CA GLY A 599 13.34 -12.25 41.04
C GLY A 599 14.54 -13.21 40.96
N ASN A 600 15.76 -12.74 41.19
CA ASN A 600 16.98 -13.54 41.10
C ASN A 600 17.19 -14.50 42.28
N TRP A 601 16.46 -14.33 43.38
CA TRP A 601 16.59 -15.20 44.56
C TRP A 601 15.80 -16.52 44.46
N GLY A 602 14.97 -16.69 43.42
CA GLY A 602 14.25 -17.95 43.17
C GLY A 602 13.15 -18.26 44.19
N VAL A 603 12.76 -17.27 45.01
CA VAL A 603 11.64 -17.29 45.97
C VAL A 603 10.80 -16.04 45.79
N ASP A 604 9.51 -16.11 46.16
CA ASP A 604 8.62 -14.94 46.15
C ASP A 604 8.84 -14.14 47.44
N LEU A 605 9.75 -13.17 47.41
CA LEU A 605 10.11 -12.33 48.57
C LEU A 605 8.94 -11.47 49.09
N GLY A 606 7.84 -11.36 48.34
CA GLY A 606 6.75 -10.44 48.64
C GLY A 606 7.07 -9.00 48.21
N SER A 607 6.50 -8.04 48.92
CA SER A 607 6.65 -6.62 48.62
C SER A 607 7.99 -6.04 49.11
N ALA A 608 8.32 -4.85 48.63
CA ALA A 608 9.48 -4.06 49.06
C ALA A 608 9.51 -3.77 50.58
N THR A 609 8.35 -3.78 51.26
CA THR A 609 8.24 -3.52 52.70
C THR A 609 8.23 -4.77 53.56
N ASP A 610 8.16 -5.95 52.96
CA ASP A 610 8.22 -7.21 53.70
C ASP A 610 9.66 -7.51 54.13
N ASP A 611 9.80 -8.26 55.22
CA ASP A 611 11.06 -8.74 55.79
C ASP A 611 10.98 -10.27 55.73
N TRP A 612 11.60 -10.85 54.69
CA TRP A 612 11.37 -12.25 54.31
C TRP A 612 12.01 -13.25 55.28
N ASP A 613 13.22 -12.99 55.73
CA ASP A 613 13.97 -13.84 56.68
C ASP A 613 13.85 -13.39 58.14
N ASN A 614 13.13 -12.29 58.37
CA ASN A 614 12.61 -11.83 59.64
C ASN A 614 13.72 -11.39 60.61
N ASP A 615 14.77 -10.77 60.07
CA ASP A 615 15.93 -10.25 60.80
C ASP A 615 15.80 -8.77 61.21
N GLY A 616 14.75 -8.11 60.72
CA GLY A 616 14.43 -6.72 61.00
C GLY A 616 14.75 -5.75 59.85
N ILE A 617 15.28 -6.23 58.72
CA ILE A 617 15.53 -5.44 57.50
C ILE A 617 14.50 -5.83 56.43
N ASN A 618 13.90 -4.84 55.76
CA ASN A 618 12.93 -5.13 54.70
C ASN A 618 13.63 -5.33 53.34
N ASN A 619 12.96 -6.01 52.43
CA ASN A 619 13.47 -6.38 51.11
C ASN A 619 14.02 -5.17 50.32
N LEU A 620 13.42 -3.98 50.47
CA LEU A 620 13.90 -2.77 49.79
C LEU A 620 15.24 -2.28 50.31
N ALA A 621 15.45 -2.35 51.63
CA ALA A 621 16.72 -2.04 52.25
C ALA A 621 17.77 -3.08 51.83
N GLU A 622 17.43 -4.37 51.86
CA GLU A 622 18.27 -5.45 51.36
C GLU A 622 18.72 -5.21 49.91
N TYR A 623 17.81 -4.82 49.01
CA TYR A 623 18.16 -4.44 47.65
C TYR A 623 19.09 -3.23 47.58
N ALA A 624 18.80 -2.18 48.34
CA ALA A 624 19.58 -0.93 48.33
C ALA A 624 21.02 -1.15 48.84
N PHE A 625 21.24 -2.11 49.73
CA PHE A 625 22.53 -2.45 50.32
C PHE A 625 23.20 -3.69 49.71
N ALA A 626 22.59 -4.28 48.67
CA ALA A 626 23.01 -5.54 48.06
C ALA A 626 23.12 -6.71 49.07
N GLY A 627 22.25 -6.70 50.07
CA GLY A 627 22.10 -7.75 51.07
C GLY A 627 21.47 -9.04 50.52
N ASN A 628 21.31 -10.03 51.39
CA ASN A 628 20.75 -11.33 51.06
C ASN A 628 19.44 -11.55 51.83
N PRO A 629 18.28 -11.32 51.20
CA PRO A 629 16.97 -11.34 51.85
C PRO A 629 16.51 -12.75 52.22
N THR A 630 17.35 -13.78 52.03
CA THR A 630 17.07 -15.17 52.37
C THR A 630 17.94 -15.70 53.53
N ASN A 631 18.75 -14.85 54.14
CA ASN A 631 19.72 -15.21 55.16
C ASN A 631 19.69 -14.23 56.35
N GLY A 632 18.83 -14.50 57.33
CA GLY A 632 18.68 -13.67 58.54
C GLY A 632 19.84 -13.73 59.54
N SER A 633 21.08 -13.82 59.07
CA SER A 633 22.33 -13.67 59.84
C SER A 633 23.28 -12.64 59.25
N ASP A 634 22.87 -11.93 58.19
CA ASP A 634 23.52 -10.80 57.52
C ASP A 634 25.02 -10.58 57.77
N ASP A 635 25.82 -11.05 56.80
CA ASP A 635 27.18 -10.58 56.58
C ASP A 635 27.16 -9.51 55.47
N THR A 636 26.80 -8.24 55.77
CA THR A 636 27.43 -7.02 55.19
C THR A 636 26.72 -5.70 55.59
N TYR A 637 27.53 -4.63 55.68
CA TYR A 637 27.21 -3.19 55.71
C TYR A 637 26.01 -2.69 56.56
N THR A 638 26.29 -2.05 57.69
CA THR A 638 25.30 -1.31 58.48
C THR A 638 25.42 0.19 58.26
N ASP A 639 24.43 0.81 57.62
CA ASP A 639 24.18 2.25 57.66
C ASP A 639 23.11 2.54 58.72
N LEU A 640 23.36 3.54 59.58
CA LEU A 640 22.44 3.95 60.65
C LEU A 640 21.74 5.24 60.24
N ILE A 641 20.41 5.24 60.12
CA ILE A 641 19.61 6.47 60.02
C ILE A 641 19.49 7.06 61.43
N THR A 642 19.96 8.29 61.62
CA THR A 642 19.75 9.06 62.85
C THR A 642 18.88 10.28 62.58
N ASP A 643 18.22 10.80 63.62
CA ASP A 643 17.35 11.97 63.56
C ASP A 643 18.19 13.24 63.27
N GLY A 644 18.56 13.44 62.00
CA GLY A 644 19.40 14.55 61.53
C GLY A 644 20.31 14.30 60.32
N GLY A 645 20.45 13.06 59.81
CA GLY A 645 21.27 12.78 58.61
C GLY A 645 21.52 11.30 58.30
N LEU A 646 22.06 11.02 57.12
CA LEU A 646 22.50 9.67 56.68
C LEU A 646 23.96 9.45 57.09
N VAL A 647 24.25 8.39 57.85
CA VAL A 647 25.61 8.06 58.30
C VAL A 647 26.11 6.84 57.56
N TYR A 648 27.17 7.02 56.77
CA TYR A 648 27.88 6.00 56.00
C TYR A 648 29.08 5.48 56.79
N ILE A 649 29.22 4.16 56.93
CA ILE A 649 30.38 3.53 57.61
C ILE A 649 31.18 2.69 56.61
N HIS A 650 32.48 2.98 56.46
CA HIS A 650 33.35 2.24 55.54
C HIS A 650 34.70 1.85 56.15
N PRO A 651 35.32 0.75 55.69
CA PRO A 651 36.65 0.35 56.12
C PRO A 651 37.75 1.21 55.44
N GLN A 652 38.83 1.51 56.17
CA GLN A 652 40.05 2.19 55.72
C GLN A 652 41.29 1.41 56.20
N PRO A 653 42.26 1.05 55.33
CA PRO A 653 43.48 0.37 55.73
C PRO A 653 44.27 1.17 56.79
N LYS A 654 44.81 0.49 57.80
CA LYS A 654 45.58 1.13 58.89
C LYS A 654 46.93 1.69 58.44
N ASP A 655 47.53 1.09 57.42
CA ASP A 655 48.95 1.27 57.10
C ASP A 655 49.21 2.03 55.78
N ASP A 656 48.15 2.56 55.14
CA ASP A 656 48.28 3.32 53.90
C ASP A 656 47.86 4.79 54.10
N THR A 657 48.87 5.65 54.31
CA THR A 657 48.68 7.08 54.54
C THR A 657 48.60 7.90 53.25
N GLU A 658 48.83 7.28 52.08
CA GLU A 658 48.74 7.94 50.78
C GLU A 658 47.32 7.90 50.22
N LEU A 659 46.53 6.88 50.60
CA LEU A 659 45.10 6.81 50.28
C LEU A 659 44.28 7.86 51.02
N ASN A 660 43.67 8.78 50.27
CA ASN A 660 42.69 9.72 50.77
C ASN A 660 41.27 9.18 50.53
N TYR A 661 40.46 9.16 51.59
CA TYR A 661 39.07 8.71 51.57
C TYR A 661 38.14 9.89 51.78
N GLU A 662 37.20 10.10 50.85
CA GLU A 662 36.17 11.12 51.00
C GLU A 662 34.81 10.65 50.50
N VAL A 663 33.76 11.24 51.07
CA VAL A 663 32.40 11.10 50.56
C VAL A 663 32.12 12.29 49.68
N GLN A 664 31.66 12.03 48.46
CA GLN A 664 31.32 13.04 47.47
C GLN A 664 29.82 13.03 47.19
N THR A 665 29.27 14.20 46.86
CA THR A 665 27.87 14.36 46.44
C THR A 665 27.75 15.05 45.11
N ARG A 666 26.60 14.85 44.45
CA ARG A 666 26.17 15.60 43.27
C ARG A 666 24.65 15.56 43.14
N ASP A 667 24.11 16.47 42.33
CA ASP A 667 22.66 16.64 42.19
C ASP A 667 22.03 15.67 41.15
N ALA A 668 22.81 15.11 40.21
CA ALA A 668 22.32 14.18 39.18
C ALA A 668 23.37 13.13 38.75
N LEU A 669 22.93 11.92 38.37
CA LEU A 669 23.84 10.83 37.99
C LEU A 669 24.48 11.03 36.60
N GLN A 670 23.77 11.72 35.70
CA GLN A 670 24.13 11.86 34.29
C GLN A 670 25.03 13.08 34.00
N TYR A 671 24.99 14.14 34.82
CA TYR A 671 25.73 15.39 34.59
C TYR A 671 26.23 16.03 35.91
N GLY A 672 27.30 16.83 35.83
CA GLY A 672 27.87 17.59 36.97
C GLY A 672 29.16 17.00 37.55
N SER A 673 29.91 17.84 38.30
CA SER A 673 31.13 17.44 39.01
C SER A 673 30.79 16.96 40.42
N TRP A 674 31.47 15.91 40.89
CA TRP A 674 31.41 15.48 42.28
C TRP A 674 32.06 16.52 43.19
N THR A 675 31.43 16.86 44.31
CA THR A 675 31.97 17.81 45.29
C THR A 675 32.03 17.21 46.69
N ASN A 676 32.96 17.73 47.49
CA ASN A 676 33.14 17.40 48.91
C ASN A 676 32.72 18.59 49.82
N GLU A 677 31.78 19.41 49.37
CA GLU A 677 31.33 20.60 50.10
C GLU A 677 30.15 20.26 51.05
N GLY A 678 30.30 20.51 52.36
CA GLY A 678 29.26 20.27 53.38
C GLY A 678 29.51 19.10 54.35
N TYR A 679 30.75 18.60 54.45
CA TYR A 679 31.08 17.39 55.21
C TYR A 679 31.87 17.68 56.49
N THR A 680 31.66 16.83 57.50
CA THR A 680 32.51 16.73 58.69
C THR A 680 32.98 15.29 58.83
N SER A 681 34.29 15.05 58.71
CA SER A 681 34.90 13.76 59.06
C SER A 681 34.93 13.63 60.59
N VAL A 682 34.24 12.63 61.15
CA VAL A 682 34.45 12.26 62.56
C VAL A 682 35.39 11.07 62.56
N SER A 683 36.68 11.34 62.78
CA SER A 683 37.64 10.26 62.96
C SER A 683 37.46 9.64 64.35
N GLY A 684 36.93 8.41 64.35
CA GLY A 684 37.08 7.45 65.45
C GLY A 684 35.78 7.08 66.15
N THR A 685 35.21 5.91 65.81
CA THR A 685 34.45 5.12 66.81
C THR A 685 34.33 3.60 66.54
N TYR A 686 35.25 2.93 65.85
CA TYR A 686 35.55 1.51 66.14
C TYR A 686 36.94 1.12 65.60
N VAL A 687 37.91 0.94 66.49
CA VAL A 687 39.23 0.39 66.17
C VAL A 687 39.29 -1.01 66.78
N PRO A 688 38.98 -2.08 66.02
CA PRO A 688 39.17 -3.43 66.54
C PRO A 688 40.67 -3.66 66.79
N ALA A 689 40.97 -4.29 67.93
CA ALA A 689 42.34 -4.57 68.37
C ALA A 689 43.08 -5.54 67.44
N GLU A 690 42.36 -6.32 66.64
CA GLU A 690 42.87 -7.21 65.60
C GLU A 690 42.18 -6.86 64.25
N GLY A 691 42.96 -6.84 63.15
CA GLY A 691 42.50 -6.56 61.79
C GLY A 691 43.23 -5.40 61.09
N ASP A 692 43.30 -5.45 59.75
CA ASP A 692 44.09 -4.55 58.88
C ASP A 692 43.40 -3.20 58.58
N TYR A 693 42.17 -2.98 59.08
CA TYR A 693 41.33 -1.83 58.75
C TYR A 693 40.81 -1.09 59.99
N ASN A 694 40.63 0.22 59.87
CA ASN A 694 39.82 1.09 60.73
C ASN A 694 38.43 1.26 60.11
N TYR A 695 37.39 1.41 60.93
CA TYR A 695 36.06 1.79 60.42
C TYR A 695 35.85 3.30 60.62
N VAL A 696 35.56 3.99 59.52
CA VAL A 696 35.35 5.44 59.46
C VAL A 696 33.88 5.71 59.20
N SER A 697 33.33 6.73 59.88
CA SER A 697 31.96 7.17 59.67
C SER A 697 31.89 8.58 59.08
N ASN A 698 31.00 8.75 58.12
CA ASN A 698 30.73 10.00 57.41
C ASN A 698 29.24 10.32 57.48
N SER A 699 28.86 11.57 57.73
CA SER A 699 27.45 11.98 57.77
C SER A 699 27.10 12.94 56.64
N VAL A 700 25.96 12.72 55.98
CA VAL A 700 25.37 13.61 54.96
C VAL A 700 24.05 14.21 55.47
N PRO A 701 23.90 15.55 55.52
CA PRO A 701 22.65 16.19 55.90
C PRO A 701 21.54 15.90 54.87
N THR A 702 20.37 15.48 55.33
CA THR A 702 19.21 15.12 54.49
C THR A 702 18.25 16.29 54.24
N THR A 703 18.63 17.51 54.59
CA THR A 703 17.76 18.70 54.57
C THR A 703 17.59 19.36 53.19
N ALA A 704 18.10 18.76 52.11
CA ALA A 704 17.95 19.25 50.73
C ALA A 704 17.48 18.12 49.79
N PRO A 705 16.63 18.39 48.79
CA PRO A 705 16.07 17.34 47.93
C PRO A 705 17.13 16.77 46.97
N VAL A 706 17.20 15.43 46.97
CA VAL A 706 17.93 14.49 46.10
C VAL A 706 19.39 14.86 45.81
N LYS A 707 20.30 14.26 46.57
CA LYS A 707 21.74 14.20 46.27
C LYS A 707 22.17 12.76 46.10
N MET A 708 22.91 12.47 45.04
CA MET A 708 23.63 11.21 44.85
C MET A 708 24.90 11.24 45.71
N ILE A 709 25.23 10.12 46.35
CA ILE A 709 26.39 9.99 47.25
C ILE A 709 27.29 8.88 46.73
N ARG A 710 28.62 9.07 46.78
CA ARG A 710 29.59 7.98 46.64
C ARG A 710 30.73 8.11 47.64
N ALA A 711 31.34 6.98 47.98
CA ALA A 711 32.66 6.96 48.59
C ALA A 711 33.73 6.96 47.48
N SER A 712 34.73 7.84 47.60
CA SER A 712 35.93 7.83 46.76
C SER A 712 37.16 7.47 47.60
N ALA A 713 38.04 6.67 47.01
CA ALA A 713 39.35 6.33 47.55
C ALA A 713 40.38 6.59 46.46
N GLU A 714 41.21 7.61 46.64
CA GLU A 714 42.17 8.09 45.64
C GLU A 714 43.57 8.13 46.26
N TYR A 715 44.57 7.73 45.48
CA TYR A 715 46.01 7.80 45.82
C TYR A 715 46.61 9.15 45.41
#